data_AF-A0A7Y0KCP6-F1
#
_entry.id   AF-A0A7Y0KCP6-F1
#
_cell.length_a   1.000
_cell.length_b   1.000
_cell.length_c   1.000
_cell.angle_alpha   90.00
_cell.angle_beta   90.00
_cell.angle_gamma   90.00
#
_symmetry.space_group_name_H-M   'P 1'
#
loop_
_entity.id
_entity.type
_entity.pdbx_description
1 polymer ?
#
loop_
_entity_poly.entity_id
_entity_poly.type
_entity_poly.pdbx_seq_one_letter_code
_entity_poly.pdbx_strand_id
1 'polypeptide(L)'
;METEMIISFDIKLNLLDGNKLLLQLNKRNNQGKKLVFPVKTKKIKNSHALMEAEIDLEKNKIFFSEIDVLDVYIIINNGKSESKYRLKSKNEPLEFKLYIYESLGKTVYPYTTNKYNLSFKTIRNGIIARVSEVHLDREGLLSFSGYVINTQQKNEINPKRYLVVTNHDSELMEEMPLRILDTKEFQKDYSLYYYSGEMFLPKYIQTDGLEFFRFYIKETYEKDTKIIEKYSPRVQVSPFEDISHEALIYIKGLKRKIIVKQTKSKKFLSTKIYVYNRRREWNSQIKIKLKKWKNKKMLKRIYKVLFKLTSMLPVKKNTVIFESFLGKQYSDNPRALYEYMKENYPNYKLYWSVDKRYLHNFEGKNVEVVKRFSIKWMFVMARANYWVSNSRLPLWIPKPRNTKYIQTWHGTPLKKLAADMDEVHMPGTDTIKYKENFLKESSKWDYLISPNSYSSEIFERAFDFRKKMIESGYPRNDVLYRDNSNEKIEELKVQFKLPSDKKIILYAPTWRDNQFYGRGKYKFNLELDLPLMREQLGDEYIVVLRMHYLVAENFDLTPYEGFAYDFSNYEDIRELYLISDFLVTDYSSVFFDYANLRKPMIFYVYDIEEYRDKLRGFYFDFEKKAPGPLVKTTKEVIGAIKVAELEGLSVDFENFYKRFCYLECGKSSERVWKEVLKGDINS
;
A
#
# COMPACT_ATOMS: atom_id res chain seq x y z
N MET A 1 11.09 17.55 40.46
CA MET A 1 10.10 17.03 39.48
C MET A 1 10.00 15.54 39.75
N GLU A 2 8.80 14.97 39.80
CA GLU A 2 8.68 13.51 39.86
C GLU A 2 9.27 12.93 38.57
N THR A 3 10.44 12.29 38.69
CA THR A 3 11.16 11.64 37.58
C THR A 3 10.55 10.29 37.22
N GLU A 4 9.64 9.81 38.06
CA GLU A 4 9.03 8.49 37.98
C GLU A 4 7.53 8.59 37.70
N MET A 5 7.06 7.74 36.79
CA MET A 5 5.64 7.51 36.52
C MET A 5 5.27 6.12 37.02
N ILE A 6 4.25 6.05 37.88
CA ILE A 6 3.73 4.79 38.40
C ILE A 6 2.46 4.41 37.62
N ILE A 7 2.47 3.25 36.98
CA ILE A 7 1.28 2.64 36.38
C ILE A 7 0.76 1.55 37.32
N SER A 8 -0.37 1.84 37.98
CA SER A 8 -1.09 0.86 38.80
C SER A 8 -2.22 0.20 37.99
N PHE A 9 -2.34 -1.12 38.06
CA PHE A 9 -3.37 -1.88 37.34
C PHE A 9 -3.80 -3.15 38.07
N ASP A 10 -5.05 -3.55 37.86
CA ASP A 10 -5.60 -4.79 38.41
C ASP A 10 -5.39 -5.97 37.45
N ILE A 11 -4.97 -7.12 37.97
CA ILE A 11 -4.89 -8.39 37.25
C ILE A 11 -5.61 -9.50 38.03
N LYS A 12 -6.20 -10.46 37.33
CA LYS A 12 -6.81 -11.64 37.95
C LYS A 12 -5.72 -12.53 38.59
N LEU A 13 -5.98 -13.05 39.79
CA LEU A 13 -5.00 -13.86 40.54
C LEU A 13 -4.52 -15.11 39.81
N ASN A 14 -5.40 -15.77 39.05
CA ASN A 14 -5.06 -16.97 38.28
C ASN A 14 -3.99 -16.74 37.20
N LEU A 15 -3.65 -15.49 36.89
CA LEU A 15 -2.58 -15.14 35.96
C LEU A 15 -1.22 -14.93 36.67
N LEU A 16 -1.17 -14.95 38.00
CA LEU A 16 0.04 -14.70 38.79
C LEU A 16 0.79 -15.99 39.18
N ASP A 17 0.12 -17.14 39.30
CA ASP A 17 0.72 -18.40 39.78
C ASP A 17 1.92 -18.83 38.93
N GLY A 18 3.13 -18.68 39.48
CA GLY A 18 4.39 -19.06 38.85
C GLY A 18 4.85 -18.17 37.68
N ASN A 19 4.16 -17.07 37.40
CA ASN A 19 4.39 -16.27 36.19
C ASN A 19 5.16 -14.98 36.49
N LYS A 20 6.14 -14.67 35.63
CA LYS A 20 6.84 -13.38 35.67
C LYS A 20 6.07 -12.35 34.85
N LEU A 21 5.72 -11.23 35.48
CA LEU A 21 5.00 -10.13 34.84
C LEU A 21 5.95 -8.99 34.50
N LEU A 22 5.80 -8.47 33.27
CA LEU A 22 6.55 -7.32 32.79
C LEU A 22 5.60 -6.32 32.12
N LEU A 23 5.81 -5.03 32.35
CA LEU A 23 5.11 -3.98 31.62
C LEU A 23 5.96 -3.60 30.41
N GLN A 24 5.37 -3.68 29.22
CA GLN A 24 6.06 -3.42 27.96
C GLN A 24 5.43 -2.25 27.21
N LEU A 25 6.24 -1.25 26.85
CA LEU A 25 5.85 -0.13 26.00
C LEU A 25 6.33 -0.36 24.58
N ASN A 26 5.40 -0.36 23.61
CA ASN A 26 5.72 -0.60 22.19
C ASN A 26 5.39 0.60 21.32
N LYS A 27 6.27 0.91 20.36
CA LYS A 27 6.01 1.91 19.33
C LYS A 27 5.00 1.38 18.30
N ARG A 28 3.86 2.06 18.12
CA ARG A 28 2.74 1.58 17.27
C ARG A 28 3.10 1.39 15.79
N ASN A 29 4.16 2.06 15.30
CA ASN A 29 4.55 2.08 13.87
C ASN A 29 6.00 1.64 13.60
N ASN A 30 6.71 1.05 14.59
CA ASN A 30 8.09 0.60 14.38
C ASN A 30 8.32 -0.67 15.20
N GLN A 31 8.54 -1.81 14.53
CA GLN A 31 8.56 -3.13 15.17
C GLN A 31 9.85 -3.45 15.96
N GLY A 32 10.81 -2.52 16.10
CA GLY A 32 12.11 -2.80 16.74
C GLY A 32 12.33 -2.23 18.15
N LYS A 33 11.82 -1.02 18.49
CA LYS A 33 12.14 -0.35 19.77
C LYS A 33 11.03 -0.59 20.81
N LYS A 34 11.36 -1.26 21.92
CA LYS A 34 10.48 -1.52 23.07
C LYS A 34 11.17 -1.19 24.40
N LEU A 35 10.42 -0.72 25.38
CA LEU A 35 10.88 -0.62 26.77
C LEU A 35 10.13 -1.65 27.62
N VAL A 36 10.83 -2.25 28.58
CA VAL A 36 10.29 -3.28 29.46
C VAL A 36 10.64 -2.92 30.89
N PHE A 37 9.63 -2.96 31.77
CA PHE A 37 9.75 -2.58 33.17
C PHE A 37 9.29 -3.74 34.06
N PRO A 38 9.97 -3.98 35.19
CA PRO A 38 9.52 -4.95 36.17
C PRO A 38 8.20 -4.51 36.79
N VAL A 39 7.34 -5.48 37.12
CA VAL A 39 6.06 -5.24 37.80
C VAL A 39 6.15 -5.79 39.22
N LYS A 40 5.72 -4.99 40.20
CA LYS A 40 5.66 -5.36 41.62
C LYS A 40 4.21 -5.51 42.06
N THR A 41 3.94 -6.46 42.96
CA THR A 41 2.62 -6.61 43.58
C THR A 41 2.49 -5.61 44.72
N LYS A 42 1.47 -4.75 44.69
CA LYS A 42 1.21 -3.78 45.76
C LYS A 42 0.23 -4.28 46.79
N LYS A 43 -0.89 -4.86 46.34
CA LYS A 43 -1.94 -5.36 47.23
C LYS A 43 -2.72 -6.47 46.55
N ILE A 44 -3.04 -7.52 47.29
CA ILE A 44 -3.94 -8.58 46.84
C ILE A 44 -5.34 -8.30 47.42
N LYS A 45 -6.39 -8.40 46.59
CA LYS A 45 -7.79 -8.19 46.96
C LYS A 45 -8.69 -9.23 46.31
N ASN A 46 -9.28 -10.12 47.10
CA ASN A 46 -10.22 -11.15 46.66
C ASN A 46 -9.70 -11.94 45.45
N SER A 47 -10.28 -11.73 44.25
CA SER A 47 -9.92 -12.42 43.00
C SER A 47 -8.92 -11.67 42.11
N HIS A 48 -8.42 -10.51 42.56
CA HIS A 48 -7.51 -9.65 41.80
C HIS A 48 -6.30 -9.21 42.62
N ALA A 49 -5.19 -8.88 41.95
CA ALA A 49 -4.05 -8.21 42.53
C ALA A 49 -3.86 -6.83 41.88
N LEU A 50 -3.63 -5.83 42.71
CA LEU A 50 -3.16 -4.52 42.31
C LEU A 50 -1.65 -4.59 42.12
N MET A 51 -1.22 -4.39 40.88
CA MET A 51 0.16 -4.40 40.45
C MET A 51 0.63 -3.00 40.10
N GLU A 52 1.92 -2.73 40.26
CA GLU A 52 2.54 -1.46 39.87
C GLU A 52 3.80 -1.67 39.03
N ALA A 53 3.94 -0.84 38.00
CA ALA A 53 5.18 -0.70 37.25
C ALA A 53 5.65 0.74 37.37
N GLU A 54 6.92 0.90 37.72
CA GLU A 54 7.58 2.19 37.86
C GLU A 54 8.38 2.47 36.59
N ILE A 55 8.20 3.65 36.03
CA ILE A 55 8.80 4.08 34.78
C ILE A 55 9.59 5.35 35.06
N ASP A 56 10.91 5.23 35.02
CA ASP A 56 11.80 6.39 35.04
C ASP A 56 11.72 7.11 33.68
N LEU A 57 11.06 8.26 33.67
CA LEU A 57 10.85 9.06 32.46
C LEU A 57 12.09 9.85 32.05
N GLU A 58 12.95 10.21 33.01
CA GLU A 58 14.14 11.01 32.72
C GLU A 58 15.23 10.14 32.09
N LYS A 59 15.45 8.94 32.63
CA LYS A 59 16.34 7.93 32.04
C LYS A 59 15.92 7.54 30.63
N ASN A 60 14.61 7.56 30.35
CA ASN A 60 14.05 7.17 29.06
C ASN A 60 13.61 8.37 28.19
N LYS A 61 14.01 9.61 28.52
CA LYS A 61 13.51 10.83 27.86
C LYS A 61 13.67 10.84 26.34
N ILE A 62 14.80 10.35 25.82
CA ILE A 62 15.06 10.27 24.37
C ILE A 62 14.03 9.34 23.71
N PHE A 63 13.82 8.15 24.29
CA PHE A 63 12.82 7.20 23.80
C PHE A 63 11.42 7.82 23.77
N PHE A 64 11.00 8.48 24.85
CA PHE A 64 9.68 9.10 24.92
C PHE A 64 9.52 10.32 23.97
N SER A 65 10.61 11.06 23.70
CA SER A 65 10.59 12.26 22.85
C SER A 65 10.51 11.99 21.34
N GLU A 66 11.01 10.84 20.86
CA GLU A 66 11.12 10.44 19.44
C GLU A 66 9.83 9.80 18.86
N ILE A 67 8.75 9.68 19.63
CA ILE A 67 7.66 8.74 19.33
C ILE A 67 6.30 9.40 19.35
N ASP A 68 5.47 9.19 18.32
CA ASP A 68 4.10 9.72 18.33
C ASP A 68 3.16 8.98 19.28
N VAL A 69 3.16 7.64 19.29
CA VAL A 69 2.25 6.81 20.10
C VAL A 69 2.92 5.55 20.62
N LEU A 70 2.77 5.31 21.92
CA LEU A 70 3.24 4.13 22.64
C LEU A 70 2.06 3.30 23.16
N ASP A 71 2.04 2.03 22.80
CA ASP A 71 1.06 1.06 23.27
C ASP A 71 1.60 0.32 24.51
N VAL A 72 0.86 0.40 25.62
CA VAL A 72 1.14 -0.30 26.89
C VAL A 72 0.63 -1.75 26.88
N TYR A 73 1.50 -2.71 27.20
CA TYR A 73 1.16 -4.12 27.30
C TYR A 73 1.63 -4.69 28.64
N ILE A 74 0.95 -5.74 29.08
CA ILE A 74 1.45 -6.66 30.09
C ILE A 74 1.91 -7.93 29.40
N ILE A 75 3.14 -8.33 29.68
CA ILE A 75 3.72 -9.61 29.27
C ILE A 75 3.68 -10.53 30.47
N ILE A 76 3.14 -11.73 30.26
CA ILE A 76 3.08 -12.80 31.25
C ILE A 76 3.95 -13.92 30.71
N ASN A 77 5.02 -14.24 31.43
CA ASN A 77 5.97 -15.28 31.07
C ASN A 77 5.90 -16.42 32.09
N ASN A 78 5.56 -17.61 31.60
CA ASN A 78 5.35 -18.81 32.42
C ASN A 78 6.55 -19.79 32.31
N GLY A 79 7.74 -19.30 31.90
CA GLY A 79 8.96 -20.08 31.68
C GLY A 79 9.02 -20.85 30.34
N LYS A 80 7.87 -21.20 29.74
CA LYS A 80 7.78 -21.91 28.44
C LYS A 80 7.19 -21.08 27.30
N SER A 81 6.40 -20.05 27.59
CA SER A 81 5.74 -19.21 26.60
C SER A 81 5.47 -17.81 27.14
N GLU A 82 5.37 -16.83 26.23
CA GLU A 82 5.03 -15.45 26.55
C GLU A 82 3.65 -15.08 26.01
N SER A 83 2.76 -14.64 26.89
CA SER A 83 1.45 -14.09 26.53
C SER A 83 1.45 -12.58 26.67
N LYS A 84 0.82 -11.88 25.71
CA LYS A 84 0.84 -10.42 25.61
C LYS A 84 -0.56 -9.83 25.60
N TYR A 85 -0.85 -8.94 26.56
CA TYR A 85 -2.17 -8.33 26.75
C TYR A 85 -2.09 -6.81 26.68
N ARG A 86 -3.02 -6.15 25.96
CA ARG A 86 -3.14 -4.69 25.98
C ARG A 86 -3.74 -4.25 27.32
N LEU A 87 -3.08 -3.30 27.99
CA LEU A 87 -3.61 -2.74 29.22
C LEU A 87 -4.80 -1.83 28.90
N LYS A 88 -5.91 -1.99 29.63
CA LYS A 88 -7.10 -1.13 29.50
C LYS A 88 -7.07 -0.02 30.56
N SER A 89 -7.52 1.16 30.19
CA SER A 89 -7.66 2.28 31.12
C SER A 89 -9.08 2.35 31.67
N LYS A 90 -9.25 3.08 32.79
CA LYS A 90 -10.57 3.52 33.26
C LYS A 90 -11.15 4.60 32.34
N ASN A 91 -12.44 4.87 32.47
CA ASN A 91 -13.14 5.91 31.71
C ASN A 91 -12.90 7.30 32.32
N GLU A 92 -11.64 7.74 32.36
CA GLU A 92 -11.24 9.03 32.93
C GLU A 92 -10.21 9.74 32.03
N PRO A 93 -10.22 11.09 31.94
CA PRO A 93 -9.25 11.83 31.14
C PRO A 93 -7.85 11.72 31.75
N LEU A 94 -7.03 10.86 31.16
CA LEU A 94 -5.68 10.59 31.66
C LEU A 94 -4.69 11.71 31.31
N GLU A 95 -5.03 12.56 30.33
CA GLU A 95 -4.16 13.64 29.87
C GLU A 95 -3.85 14.71 30.93
N PHE A 96 -4.55 14.72 32.07
CA PHE A 96 -4.18 15.56 33.22
C PHE A 96 -2.87 15.12 33.91
N LYS A 97 -2.34 13.94 33.59
CA LYS A 97 -1.07 13.42 34.12
C LYS A 97 0.03 13.48 33.06
N LEU A 98 0.42 14.69 32.68
CA LEU A 98 1.39 14.94 31.61
C LEU A 98 2.80 15.20 32.15
N TYR A 99 3.79 14.94 31.31
CA TYR A 99 5.20 15.13 31.57
C TYR A 99 5.81 15.99 30.48
N ILE A 100 6.46 17.09 30.86
CA ILE A 100 7.00 18.11 29.95
C ILE A 100 8.52 18.01 29.92
N TYR A 101 9.07 17.72 28.75
CA TYR A 101 10.50 17.82 28.49
C TYR A 101 10.78 19.19 27.86
N GLU A 102 11.02 20.21 28.68
CA GLU A 102 11.25 21.60 28.24
C GLU A 102 12.42 21.68 27.23
N SER A 103 13.55 21.05 27.54
CA SER A 103 14.76 21.02 26.69
C SER A 103 14.56 20.36 25.33
N LEU A 104 13.57 19.46 25.20
CA LEU A 104 13.25 18.76 23.96
C LEU A 104 12.04 19.38 23.24
N GLY A 105 11.34 20.33 23.86
CA GLY A 105 10.10 20.92 23.33
C GLY A 105 8.96 19.91 23.17
N LYS A 106 8.92 18.86 24.01
CA LYS A 106 7.96 17.75 23.91
C LYS A 106 7.17 17.53 25.19
N THR A 107 5.89 17.21 25.04
CA THR A 107 5.02 16.77 26.13
C THR A 107 4.60 15.33 25.89
N VAL A 108 4.67 14.49 26.92
CA VAL A 108 4.16 13.13 26.95
C VAL A 108 2.96 13.06 27.87
N TYR A 109 1.88 12.42 27.44
CA TYR A 109 0.73 12.19 28.30
C TYR A 109 0.06 10.84 28.01
N PRO A 110 -0.51 10.18 29.03
CA PRO A 110 -1.33 8.99 28.85
C PRO A 110 -2.68 9.35 28.23
N TYR A 111 -3.22 8.47 27.39
CA TYR A 111 -4.55 8.63 26.82
C TYR A 111 -5.23 7.27 26.58
N THR A 112 -6.56 7.33 26.50
CA THR A 112 -7.41 6.17 26.21
C THR A 112 -7.74 6.10 24.72
N THR A 113 -7.51 4.94 24.11
CA THR A 113 -7.89 4.68 22.71
C THR A 113 -9.39 4.40 22.57
N ASN A 114 -9.92 4.47 21.34
CA ASN A 114 -11.33 4.12 21.03
C ASN A 114 -11.74 2.67 21.41
N LYS A 115 -10.79 1.80 21.79
CA LYS A 115 -11.04 0.43 22.27
C LYS A 115 -10.78 0.31 23.78
N TYR A 116 -10.72 1.43 24.50
CA TYR A 116 -10.44 1.51 25.93
C TYR A 116 -9.04 1.04 26.36
N ASN A 117 -8.08 0.95 25.43
CA ASN A 117 -6.70 0.60 25.77
C ASN A 117 -5.91 1.84 26.21
N LEU A 118 -5.07 1.69 27.23
CA LEU A 118 -4.07 2.66 27.66
C LEU A 118 -2.95 2.78 26.62
N SER A 119 -2.57 4.01 26.31
CA SER A 119 -1.44 4.36 25.45
C SER A 119 -0.82 5.67 25.93
N PHE A 120 0.43 5.93 25.57
CA PHE A 120 1.02 7.26 25.70
C PHE A 120 1.09 7.94 24.35
N LYS A 121 1.02 9.26 24.35
CA LYS A 121 1.18 10.09 23.16
C LYS A 121 2.17 11.20 23.45
N THR A 122 3.06 11.44 22.49
CA THR A 122 3.98 12.57 22.55
C THR A 122 3.51 13.62 21.55
N ILE A 123 3.49 14.87 21.99
CA ILE A 123 3.19 16.05 21.17
C ILE A 123 4.31 17.08 21.33
N ARG A 124 4.38 18.05 20.43
CA ARG A 124 5.15 19.27 20.69
C ARG A 124 4.48 20.04 21.83
N ASN A 125 5.27 20.72 22.65
CA ASN A 125 4.74 21.61 23.69
C ASN A 125 3.78 22.61 23.06
N GLY A 126 2.63 22.84 23.70
CA GLY A 126 1.57 23.67 23.18
C GLY A 126 0.24 23.39 23.86
N ILE A 127 -0.85 23.73 23.16
CA ILE A 127 -2.20 23.68 23.70
C ILE A 127 -2.89 22.35 23.34
N ILE A 128 -3.46 21.67 24.33
CA ILE A 128 -4.39 20.55 24.17
C ILE A 128 -5.79 21.06 24.48
N ALA A 129 -6.63 21.18 23.46
CA ALA A 129 -8.01 21.63 23.61
C ALA A 129 -9.02 20.48 23.49
N ARG A 130 -9.90 20.38 24.47
CA ARG A 130 -10.92 19.33 24.58
C ARG A 130 -12.30 19.95 24.74
N VAL A 131 -13.31 19.30 24.16
CA VAL A 131 -14.71 19.60 24.39
C VAL A 131 -15.38 18.38 25.01
N SER A 132 -16.12 18.59 26.09
CA SER A 132 -16.83 17.53 26.81
C SER A 132 -18.32 17.60 26.52
N GLU A 133 -18.90 18.80 26.49
CA GLU A 133 -20.32 18.98 26.25
C GLU A 133 -20.54 19.91 25.07
N VAL A 134 -21.57 19.62 24.30
CA VAL A 134 -22.03 20.46 23.19
C VAL A 134 -23.55 20.45 23.23
N HIS A 135 -24.14 21.63 23.14
CA HIS A 135 -25.57 21.82 23.01
C HIS A 135 -25.84 22.65 21.76
N LEU A 136 -26.81 22.23 20.96
CA LEU A 136 -27.30 22.97 19.81
C LEU A 136 -28.79 23.18 19.99
N ASP A 137 -29.21 24.43 20.12
CA ASP A 137 -30.62 24.76 20.27
C ASP A 137 -31.35 24.86 18.92
N ARG A 138 -32.63 25.25 18.97
CA ARG A 138 -33.49 25.38 17.78
C ARG A 138 -33.29 26.70 17.02
N GLU A 139 -32.59 27.66 17.60
CA GLU A 139 -32.33 28.98 17.00
C GLU A 139 -30.95 29.04 16.32
N GLY A 140 -30.08 28.08 16.62
CA GLY A 140 -28.76 27.91 16.03
C GLY A 140 -27.64 28.38 16.95
N LEU A 141 -27.94 28.57 18.25
CA LEU A 141 -26.94 28.76 19.28
C LEU A 141 -26.26 27.43 19.57
N LEU A 142 -24.96 27.39 19.30
CA LEU A 142 -24.07 26.30 19.61
C LEU A 142 -23.29 26.65 20.87
N SER A 143 -23.67 26.06 21.98
CA SER A 143 -22.95 26.18 23.25
C SER A 143 -22.06 24.95 23.44
N PHE A 144 -20.87 25.13 23.98
CA PHE A 144 -19.96 24.02 24.26
C PHE A 144 -19.12 24.32 25.49
N SER A 145 -18.76 23.27 26.22
CA SER A 145 -17.92 23.34 27.41
C SER A 145 -16.82 22.29 27.34
N GLY A 146 -15.68 22.57 27.97
CA GLY A 146 -14.55 21.68 27.94
C GLY A 146 -13.39 22.18 28.79
N TYR A 147 -12.21 21.67 28.48
CA TYR A 147 -10.99 22.05 29.17
C TYR A 147 -9.83 22.23 28.20
N VAL A 148 -8.87 23.04 28.63
CA VAL A 148 -7.64 23.30 27.90
C VAL A 148 -6.46 23.09 28.83
N ILE A 149 -5.44 22.41 28.30
CA ILE A 149 -4.15 22.25 28.95
C ILE A 149 -3.12 22.96 28.08
N ASN A 150 -2.44 23.97 28.60
CA ASN A 150 -1.33 24.65 27.92
C ASN A 150 0.00 24.32 28.60
N THR A 151 0.86 23.60 27.88
CA THR A 151 2.15 23.11 28.38
C THR A 151 3.32 24.07 28.17
N GLN A 152 3.06 25.28 27.64
CA GLN A 152 4.06 26.33 27.46
C GLN A 152 3.84 27.52 28.39
N GLN A 153 2.68 27.62 29.04
CA GLN A 153 2.32 28.77 29.86
C GLN A 153 2.54 28.43 31.33
N LYS A 154 3.72 28.82 31.82
CA LYS A 154 4.15 28.59 33.21
C LYS A 154 3.88 29.80 34.11
N ASN A 155 3.97 31.03 33.58
CA ASN A 155 4.00 32.29 34.36
C ASN A 155 3.42 33.52 33.63
N GLU A 156 2.58 33.36 32.60
CA GLU A 156 2.07 34.51 31.83
C GLU A 156 0.80 35.08 32.48
N ILE A 157 0.83 36.37 32.82
CA ILE A 157 -0.24 37.06 33.55
C ILE A 157 -1.42 37.34 32.61
N ASN A 158 -2.62 36.90 33.00
CA ASN A 158 -3.92 37.22 32.35
C ASN A 158 -3.98 37.04 30.82
N PRO A 159 -3.78 35.81 30.29
CA PRO A 159 -3.99 35.56 28.87
C PRO A 159 -5.45 35.85 28.48
N LYS A 160 -5.66 36.57 27.38
CA LYS A 160 -6.97 36.61 26.72
C LYS A 160 -7.14 35.32 25.90
N ARG A 161 -8.33 34.72 25.98
CA ARG A 161 -8.60 33.39 25.43
C ARG A 161 -9.83 33.44 24.53
N TYR A 162 -9.69 32.84 23.36
CA TYR A 162 -10.70 32.89 22.31
C TYR A 162 -10.97 31.50 21.73
N LEU A 163 -12.23 31.23 21.42
CA LEU A 163 -12.57 30.19 20.45
C LEU A 163 -12.36 30.78 19.06
N VAL A 164 -11.56 30.11 18.25
CA VAL A 164 -11.38 30.47 16.84
C VAL A 164 -12.11 29.47 15.97
N VAL A 165 -12.93 29.99 15.06
CA VAL A 165 -13.68 29.17 14.13
C VAL A 165 -13.32 29.51 12.70
N THR A 166 -13.05 28.45 11.93
CA THR A 166 -12.70 28.55 10.51
C THR A 166 -13.69 27.79 9.65
N ASN A 167 -14.02 28.36 8.49
CA ASN A 167 -14.79 27.69 7.45
C ASN A 167 -13.87 26.99 6.42
N HIS A 168 -14.43 26.25 5.46
CA HIS A 168 -13.63 25.45 4.52
C HIS A 168 -12.94 26.27 3.43
N ASP A 169 -13.53 27.42 3.07
CA ASP A 169 -13.30 28.11 1.79
C ASP A 169 -12.72 29.54 1.94
N SER A 170 -12.42 30.03 3.16
CA SER A 170 -11.86 31.37 3.34
C SER A 170 -10.95 31.50 4.56
N GLU A 171 -10.03 32.47 4.50
CA GLU A 171 -9.16 33.00 5.57
C GLU A 171 -9.93 33.64 6.75
N LEU A 172 -11.26 33.47 6.81
CA LEU A 172 -12.11 34.00 7.87
C LEU A 172 -11.89 33.21 9.17
N MET A 173 -11.13 33.82 10.08
CA MET A 173 -11.00 33.43 11.48
C MET A 173 -11.87 34.36 12.31
N GLU A 174 -12.96 33.82 12.86
CA GLU A 174 -13.79 34.56 13.84
C GLU A 174 -13.35 34.15 15.23
N GLU A 175 -13.10 35.15 16.08
CA GLU A 175 -12.60 34.98 17.44
C GLU A 175 -13.69 35.35 18.44
N MET A 176 -14.05 34.40 19.30
CA MET A 176 -15.06 34.60 20.34
C MET A 176 -14.41 34.49 21.71
N PRO A 177 -14.57 35.47 22.61
CA PRO A 177 -14.03 35.38 23.95
C PRO A 177 -14.61 34.15 24.67
N LEU A 178 -13.74 33.37 25.30
CA LEU A 178 -14.16 32.23 26.11
C LEU A 178 -14.52 32.68 27.53
N ARG A 179 -15.59 32.10 28.07
CA ARG A 179 -15.89 32.22 29.51
C ARG A 179 -15.10 31.14 30.24
N ILE A 180 -14.32 31.54 31.23
CA ILE A 180 -13.57 30.61 32.08
C ILE A 180 -14.46 30.22 33.25
N LEU A 181 -14.66 28.91 33.42
CA LEU A 181 -15.56 28.36 34.43
C LEU A 181 -14.82 28.04 35.74
N ASP A 182 -13.62 27.48 35.61
CA ASP A 182 -12.74 27.11 36.72
C ASP A 182 -11.29 27.14 36.22
N THR A 183 -10.39 27.70 37.03
CA THR A 183 -8.95 27.68 36.79
C THR A 183 -8.31 26.83 37.89
N LYS A 184 -7.86 25.64 37.51
CA LYS A 184 -7.04 24.82 38.37
C LYS A 184 -5.59 25.11 38.00
N GLU A 185 -5.00 26.11 38.66
CA GLU A 185 -3.55 26.28 38.71
C GLU A 185 -2.96 25.12 39.52
N PHE A 186 -2.81 23.96 38.88
CA PHE A 186 -2.27 22.77 39.51
C PHE A 186 -1.05 22.25 38.74
N GLN A 187 0.01 22.05 39.53
CA GLN A 187 1.36 21.61 39.20
C GLN A 187 2.24 22.70 38.56
N LYS A 188 3.46 22.81 39.09
CA LYS A 188 4.49 23.83 38.81
C LYS A 188 4.84 24.07 37.32
N ASP A 189 4.26 23.33 36.36
CA ASP A 189 4.78 23.17 35.00
C ASP A 189 3.77 23.42 33.84
N TYR A 190 2.45 23.56 34.07
CA TYR A 190 1.47 23.87 33.00
C TYR A 190 0.20 24.58 33.49
N SER A 191 -0.57 25.18 32.57
CA SER A 191 -1.87 25.79 32.85
C SER A 191 -3.03 24.86 32.47
N LEU A 192 -4.00 24.68 33.38
CA LEU A 192 -5.25 23.95 33.15
C LEU A 192 -6.46 24.83 33.50
N TYR A 193 -7.40 24.96 32.57
CA TYR A 193 -8.64 25.67 32.82
C TYR A 193 -9.82 25.02 32.10
N TYR A 194 -11.00 25.23 32.67
CA TYR A 194 -12.28 24.86 32.09
C TYR A 194 -12.90 26.07 31.43
N TYR A 195 -13.51 25.86 30.27
CA TYR A 195 -14.12 26.93 29.49
C TYR A 195 -15.54 26.56 29.06
N SER A 196 -16.34 27.60 28.84
CA SER A 196 -17.52 27.53 27.99
C SER A 196 -17.46 28.62 26.93
N GLY A 197 -18.12 28.35 25.80
CA GLY A 197 -18.28 29.30 24.73
C GLY A 197 -19.61 29.07 24.03
N GLU A 198 -20.10 30.14 23.40
CA GLU A 198 -21.35 30.13 22.66
C GLU A 198 -21.14 30.76 21.29
N MET A 199 -21.78 30.16 20.28
CA MET A 199 -21.69 30.60 18.91
C MET A 199 -23.07 30.60 18.27
N PHE A 200 -23.53 31.78 17.84
CA PHE A 200 -24.74 31.88 17.04
C PHE A 200 -24.43 31.59 15.56
N LEU A 201 -24.60 30.33 15.14
CA LEU A 201 -24.27 29.84 13.80
C LEU A 201 -24.90 30.65 12.65
N PRO A 202 -26.15 31.17 12.74
CA PRO A 202 -26.77 31.94 11.66
C PRO A 202 -25.98 33.17 11.21
N LYS A 203 -25.18 33.79 12.11
CA LYS A 203 -24.34 34.95 11.79
C LYS A 203 -23.22 34.61 10.79
N TYR A 204 -22.74 33.37 10.77
CA TYR A 204 -21.53 32.97 10.05
C TYR A 204 -21.79 32.29 8.71
N ILE A 205 -23.06 32.17 8.33
CA ILE A 205 -23.48 31.51 7.10
C ILE A 205 -23.57 32.55 5.99
N GLN A 206 -22.60 32.49 5.07
CA GLN A 206 -22.48 33.47 3.99
C GLN A 206 -23.04 32.92 2.67
N THR A 207 -23.02 31.61 2.48
CA THR A 207 -23.36 30.97 1.20
C THR A 207 -24.54 30.01 1.32
N ASP A 208 -25.17 29.70 0.20
CA ASP A 208 -26.15 28.60 0.07
C ASP A 208 -25.48 27.22 -0.06
N GLY A 209 -24.15 27.21 -0.02
CA GLY A 209 -23.30 26.04 -0.13
C GLY A 209 -23.25 25.17 1.12
N LEU A 210 -22.37 24.17 1.03
CA LEU A 210 -22.04 23.30 2.14
C LEU A 210 -20.93 23.94 2.98
N GLU A 211 -21.23 24.29 4.22
CA GLU A 211 -20.25 24.91 5.12
C GLU A 211 -19.80 23.91 6.18
N PHE A 212 -18.49 23.95 6.47
CA PHE A 212 -17.86 23.16 7.52
C PHE A 212 -17.12 24.07 8.47
N PHE A 213 -17.51 24.06 9.74
CA PHE A 213 -16.82 24.79 10.80
C PHE A 213 -15.85 23.87 11.54
N ARG A 214 -14.65 24.40 11.77
CA ARG A 214 -13.57 23.79 12.53
C ARG A 214 -13.24 24.71 13.70
N PHE A 215 -13.02 24.12 14.86
CA PHE A 215 -12.85 24.85 16.11
C PHE A 215 -11.42 24.72 16.61
N TYR A 216 -10.87 25.81 17.12
CA TYR A 216 -9.54 25.96 17.69
C TYR A 216 -9.64 26.85 18.93
N ILE A 217 -8.65 26.78 19.82
CA ILE A 217 -8.50 27.71 20.93
C ILE A 217 -7.29 28.60 20.64
N LYS A 218 -7.45 29.91 20.80
CA LYS A 218 -6.39 30.91 20.71
C LYS A 218 -6.17 31.52 22.08
N GLU A 219 -4.91 31.66 22.46
CA GLU A 219 -4.50 32.41 23.64
C GLU A 219 -3.58 33.54 23.22
N THR A 220 -3.81 34.74 23.77
CA THR A 220 -2.98 35.91 23.52
C THR A 220 -2.54 36.54 24.82
N TYR A 221 -1.28 36.90 24.91
CA TYR A 221 -0.71 37.57 26.07
C TYR A 221 0.44 38.47 25.63
N GLU A 222 0.78 39.44 26.47
CA GLU A 222 1.86 40.38 26.21
C GLU A 222 3.15 39.89 26.87
N LYS A 223 4.24 39.89 26.11
CA LYS A 223 5.58 39.58 26.62
C LYS A 223 6.60 40.47 25.92
N ASP A 224 7.44 41.16 26.69
CA ASP A 224 8.49 42.04 26.18
C ASP A 224 7.94 43.05 25.13
N THR A 225 6.79 43.67 25.41
CA THR A 225 6.04 44.61 24.53
C THR A 225 5.54 44.03 23.19
N LYS A 226 5.56 42.70 23.03
CA LYS A 226 5.00 42.01 21.86
C LYS A 226 3.78 41.18 22.27
N ILE A 227 2.73 41.24 21.46
CA ILE A 227 1.58 40.35 21.58
C ILE A 227 1.96 39.00 20.99
N ILE A 228 1.95 37.95 21.82
CA ILE A 228 2.19 36.58 21.40
C ILE A 228 0.83 35.89 21.23
N GLU A 229 0.61 35.29 20.06
CA GLU A 229 -0.57 34.48 19.77
C GLU A 229 -0.22 33.00 19.69
N LYS A 230 -0.98 32.15 20.40
CA LYS A 230 -0.82 30.69 20.35
C LYS A 230 -2.15 30.03 19.99
N TYR A 231 -2.10 29.11 19.03
CA TYR A 231 -3.26 28.35 18.58
C TYR A 231 -3.13 26.88 19.00
N SER A 232 -4.24 26.32 19.48
CA SER A 232 -4.36 24.87 19.66
C SER A 232 -4.44 24.17 18.31
N PRO A 233 -4.12 22.87 18.23
CA PRO A 233 -4.69 22.01 17.20
C PRO A 233 -6.21 22.04 17.26
N ARG A 234 -6.88 21.53 16.22
CA ARG A 234 -8.34 21.42 16.20
C ARG A 234 -8.88 20.81 17.50
N VAL A 235 -9.89 21.45 18.08
CA VAL A 235 -10.56 20.99 19.31
C VAL A 235 -11.05 19.56 19.10
N GLN A 236 -10.70 18.68 20.04
CA GLN A 236 -11.08 17.27 20.03
C GLN A 236 -12.17 17.01 21.04
N VAL A 237 -13.13 16.17 20.68
CA VAL A 237 -14.12 15.65 21.63
C VAL A 237 -13.41 14.76 22.63
N SER A 238 -13.77 14.93 23.91
CA SER A 238 -13.29 14.12 25.02
C SER A 238 -13.50 12.63 24.71
N PRO A 239 -12.53 11.76 25.01
CA PRO A 239 -12.54 10.36 24.56
C PRO A 239 -13.74 9.53 25.07
N PHE A 240 -14.43 9.98 26.12
CA PHE A 240 -15.57 9.30 26.73
C PHE A 240 -16.93 9.83 26.27
N GLU A 241 -16.93 10.87 25.44
CA GLU A 241 -18.15 11.53 24.98
C GLU A 241 -18.48 11.14 23.54
N ASP A 242 -19.77 10.95 23.26
CA ASP A 242 -20.27 10.80 21.90
C ASP A 242 -21.17 11.95 21.51
N ILE A 243 -20.53 12.99 20.97
CA ILE A 243 -21.22 14.20 20.54
C ILE A 243 -21.76 13.99 19.13
N SER A 244 -23.09 14.01 19.02
CA SER A 244 -23.83 14.00 17.76
C SER A 244 -25.16 14.72 17.91
N HIS A 245 -25.19 16.00 17.55
CA HIS A 245 -26.42 16.80 17.52
C HIS A 245 -26.80 17.12 16.09
N GLU A 246 -28.11 17.13 15.82
CA GLU A 246 -28.65 17.63 14.57
C GLU A 246 -29.87 18.53 14.81
N ALA A 247 -29.95 19.63 14.06
CA ALA A 247 -31.08 20.55 14.12
C ALA A 247 -31.48 20.99 12.70
N LEU A 248 -32.75 21.35 12.55
CA LEU A 248 -33.30 21.97 11.34
C LEU A 248 -33.76 23.38 11.71
N ILE A 249 -33.14 24.38 11.09
CA ILE A 249 -33.32 25.79 11.46
C ILE A 249 -33.52 26.61 10.19
N TYR A 250 -34.33 27.67 10.25
CA TYR A 250 -34.47 28.62 9.16
C TYR A 250 -33.44 29.73 9.31
N ILE A 251 -32.58 29.89 8.31
CA ILE A 251 -31.52 30.91 8.30
C ILE A 251 -31.61 31.61 6.96
N LYS A 252 -31.81 32.95 6.98
CA LYS A 252 -32.02 33.78 5.78
C LYS A 252 -33.14 33.23 4.87
N GLY A 253 -34.26 32.80 5.46
CA GLY A 253 -35.42 32.25 4.74
C GLY A 253 -35.26 30.80 4.22
N LEU A 254 -34.06 30.22 4.29
CA LEU A 254 -33.79 28.85 3.85
C LEU A 254 -33.80 27.88 5.02
N LYS A 255 -34.49 26.74 4.87
CA LYS A 255 -34.41 25.63 5.83
C LYS A 255 -33.05 24.95 5.71
N ARG A 256 -32.24 24.99 6.76
CA ARG A 256 -30.89 24.41 6.80
C ARG A 256 -30.82 23.28 7.83
N LYS A 257 -30.01 22.26 7.52
CA LYS A 257 -29.66 21.19 8.47
C LYS A 257 -28.28 21.43 9.04
N ILE A 258 -28.20 21.50 10.36
CA ILE A 258 -26.96 21.63 11.13
C ILE A 258 -26.66 20.27 11.72
N ILE A 259 -25.42 19.81 11.58
CA ILE A 259 -24.93 18.56 12.19
C ILE A 259 -23.63 18.87 12.92
N VAL A 260 -23.66 18.76 14.24
CA VAL A 260 -22.47 18.89 15.09
C VAL A 260 -22.04 17.50 15.52
N LYS A 261 -20.82 17.11 15.16
CA LYS A 261 -20.33 15.76 15.46
C LYS A 261 -18.82 15.67 15.51
N GLN A 262 -18.36 14.58 16.10
CA GLN A 262 -16.96 14.19 16.03
C GLN A 262 -16.54 13.51 14.71
N THR A 263 -15.32 13.80 14.26
CA THR A 263 -14.71 13.09 13.12
C THR A 263 -14.32 11.66 13.50
N LYS A 264 -14.41 10.71 12.55
CA LYS A 264 -14.24 9.27 12.83
C LYS A 264 -12.84 8.86 13.33
N SER A 265 -11.80 9.49 12.80
CA SER A 265 -10.41 9.06 13.05
C SER A 265 -9.78 9.80 14.22
N LYS A 266 -9.75 11.14 14.16
CA LYS A 266 -9.06 12.00 15.14
C LYS A 266 -9.99 12.64 16.16
N LYS A 267 -11.30 12.33 16.13
CA LYS A 267 -12.29 12.82 17.09
C LYS A 267 -12.38 14.35 17.21
N PHE A 268 -11.95 15.09 16.18
CA PHE A 268 -12.14 16.55 16.12
C PHE A 268 -13.62 16.91 16.12
N LEU A 269 -13.98 17.96 16.86
CA LEU A 269 -15.28 18.60 16.75
C LEU A 269 -15.42 19.22 15.35
N SER A 270 -16.61 19.07 14.76
CA SER A 270 -16.92 19.63 13.46
C SER A 270 -18.41 19.90 13.35
N THR A 271 -18.74 21.08 12.84
CA THR A 271 -20.11 21.45 12.51
C THR A 271 -20.25 21.50 11.00
N LYS A 272 -21.31 20.88 10.49
CA LYS A 272 -21.65 20.85 9.07
C LYS A 272 -23.01 21.50 8.87
N ILE A 273 -23.10 22.49 7.99
CA ILE A 273 -24.35 23.18 7.68
C ILE A 273 -24.60 23.13 6.18
N TYR A 274 -25.83 22.84 5.78
CA TYR A 274 -26.25 22.85 4.37
C TYR A 274 -27.74 23.09 4.23
N VAL A 275 -28.16 23.60 3.07
CA VAL A 275 -29.58 23.76 2.74
C VAL A 275 -30.27 22.39 2.74
N TYR A 276 -31.30 22.26 3.56
CA TYR A 276 -32.04 21.03 3.73
C TYR A 276 -32.92 20.77 2.51
N ASN A 277 -32.77 19.59 1.93
CA ASN A 277 -33.63 19.12 0.85
C ASN A 277 -34.11 17.70 1.16
N ARG A 278 -35.42 17.55 1.36
CA ARG A 278 -36.07 16.28 1.75
C ARG A 278 -35.78 15.16 0.75
N ARG A 279 -35.82 15.43 -0.56
CA ARG A 279 -35.51 14.43 -1.61
C ARG A 279 -34.04 14.03 -1.55
N ARG A 280 -33.12 14.98 -1.35
CA ARG A 280 -31.68 14.71 -1.24
C ARG A 280 -31.35 13.88 -0.01
N GLU A 281 -31.99 14.14 1.13
CA GLU A 281 -31.87 13.34 2.36
C GLU A 281 -32.40 11.93 2.17
N TRP A 282 -33.60 11.78 1.58
CA TRP A 282 -34.15 10.45 1.32
C TRP A 282 -33.25 9.63 0.37
N ASN A 283 -32.74 10.25 -0.70
CA ASN A 283 -31.79 9.64 -1.61
C ASN A 283 -30.45 9.30 -0.92
N SER A 284 -29.97 10.14 0.01
CA SER A 284 -28.75 9.87 0.76
C SER A 284 -28.94 8.71 1.73
N GLN A 285 -30.09 8.63 2.41
CA GLN A 285 -30.45 7.55 3.32
C GLN A 285 -30.64 6.23 2.58
N ILE A 286 -31.29 6.24 1.42
CA ILE A 286 -31.37 5.08 0.53
C ILE A 286 -29.96 4.67 0.08
N LYS A 287 -29.11 5.61 -0.34
CA LYS A 287 -27.71 5.31 -0.70
C LYS A 287 -26.92 4.73 0.48
N ILE A 288 -27.14 5.20 1.71
CA ILE A 288 -26.49 4.69 2.93
C ILE A 288 -27.02 3.30 3.27
N LYS A 289 -28.34 3.07 3.21
CA LYS A 289 -28.97 1.76 3.40
C LYS A 289 -28.50 0.78 2.32
N LEU A 290 -28.50 1.17 1.04
CA LEU A 290 -27.91 0.41 -0.06
C LEU A 290 -26.42 0.17 0.17
N LYS A 291 -25.65 1.12 0.71
CA LYS A 291 -24.22 0.92 1.03
C LYS A 291 -24.01 -0.05 2.20
N LYS A 292 -24.92 -0.07 3.19
CA LYS A 292 -24.98 -1.08 4.26
C LYS A 292 -25.40 -2.45 3.72
N TRP A 293 -26.35 -2.48 2.77
CA TRP A 293 -26.85 -3.69 2.08
C TRP A 293 -25.78 -4.27 1.13
N LYS A 294 -25.00 -3.40 0.48
CA LYS A 294 -23.75 -3.67 -0.21
C LYS A 294 -22.61 -3.95 0.78
N ASN A 295 -22.85 -4.74 1.84
CA ASN A 295 -21.74 -5.31 2.57
C ASN A 295 -20.97 -6.16 1.56
N LYS A 296 -19.73 -5.76 1.24
CA LYS A 296 -18.92 -6.34 0.15
C LYS A 296 -18.86 -7.88 0.25
N LYS A 297 -18.99 -8.43 1.46
CA LYS A 297 -19.05 -9.88 1.71
C LYS A 297 -20.33 -10.56 1.16
N MET A 298 -21.51 -9.95 1.33
CA MET A 298 -22.78 -10.53 0.87
C MET A 298 -22.90 -10.48 -0.66
N LEU A 299 -22.58 -9.34 -1.28
CA LEU A 299 -22.50 -9.23 -2.75
C LEU A 299 -21.53 -10.25 -3.36
N LYS A 300 -20.36 -10.42 -2.73
CA LYS A 300 -19.39 -11.44 -3.17
C LYS A 300 -19.96 -12.85 -3.05
N ARG A 301 -20.79 -13.15 -2.03
CA ARG A 301 -21.49 -14.43 -1.92
C ARG A 301 -22.52 -14.62 -3.02
N ILE A 302 -23.39 -13.63 -3.26
CA ILE A 302 -24.39 -13.70 -4.34
C ILE A 302 -23.70 -13.89 -5.69
N TYR A 303 -22.65 -13.11 -5.97
CA TYR A 303 -21.90 -13.21 -7.22
C TYR A 303 -21.27 -14.61 -7.39
N LYS A 304 -20.70 -15.20 -6.32
CA LYS A 304 -20.20 -16.58 -6.37
C LYS A 304 -21.29 -17.60 -6.69
N VAL A 305 -22.47 -17.45 -6.08
CA VAL A 305 -23.61 -18.34 -6.32
C VAL A 305 -24.05 -18.23 -7.78
N LEU A 306 -24.23 -17.01 -8.29
CA LEU A 306 -24.57 -16.76 -9.69
C LEU A 306 -23.50 -17.29 -10.66
N PHE A 307 -22.22 -17.13 -10.33
CA PHE A 307 -21.13 -17.71 -11.13
C PHE A 307 -21.22 -19.24 -11.17
N LYS A 308 -21.47 -19.88 -10.01
CA LYS A 308 -21.62 -21.34 -9.96
C LYS A 308 -22.82 -21.81 -10.78
N LEU A 309 -23.97 -21.13 -10.68
CA LEU A 309 -25.15 -21.46 -11.48
C LEU A 309 -24.89 -21.27 -12.99
N THR A 310 -24.24 -20.18 -13.38
CA THR A 310 -23.90 -19.94 -14.79
C THR A 310 -22.86 -20.94 -15.31
N SER A 311 -21.98 -21.48 -14.46
CA SER A 311 -21.02 -22.52 -14.83
C SER A 311 -21.63 -23.90 -15.06
N MET A 312 -22.92 -24.08 -14.72
CA MET A 312 -23.69 -25.28 -15.05
C MET A 312 -24.31 -25.22 -16.44
N LEU A 313 -24.32 -24.04 -17.09
CA LEU A 313 -24.80 -23.91 -18.46
C LEU A 313 -23.81 -24.55 -19.45
N PRO A 314 -24.28 -24.96 -20.64
CA PRO A 314 -23.39 -25.54 -21.65
C PRO A 314 -22.22 -24.62 -22.02
N VAL A 315 -21.03 -25.21 -22.06
CA VAL A 315 -19.79 -24.57 -22.52
C VAL A 315 -19.96 -24.12 -23.98
N LYS A 316 -19.41 -22.96 -24.31
CA LYS A 316 -19.27 -22.48 -25.68
C LYS A 316 -17.92 -22.94 -26.22
N LYS A 317 -17.93 -24.02 -27.00
CA LYS A 317 -16.72 -24.74 -27.49
C LYS A 317 -15.70 -23.82 -28.16
N ASN A 318 -16.15 -22.81 -28.91
CA ASN A 318 -15.29 -21.88 -29.64
C ASN A 318 -15.13 -20.54 -28.91
N THR A 319 -15.05 -20.52 -27.58
CA THR A 319 -14.88 -19.29 -26.80
C THR A 319 -13.65 -19.38 -25.90
N VAL A 320 -12.77 -18.39 -26.04
CA VAL A 320 -11.53 -18.26 -25.25
C VAL A 320 -11.57 -16.91 -24.54
N ILE A 321 -11.15 -16.87 -23.28
CA ILE A 321 -10.94 -15.62 -22.55
C ILE A 321 -9.49 -15.53 -22.05
N PHE A 322 -8.87 -14.39 -22.34
CA PHE A 322 -7.50 -14.06 -21.99
C PHE A 322 -7.46 -13.02 -20.86
N GLU A 323 -6.44 -13.09 -20.02
CA GLU A 323 -6.18 -12.10 -18.96
C GLU A 323 -4.67 -12.00 -18.69
N SER A 324 -4.14 -10.77 -18.63
CA SER A 324 -2.75 -10.52 -18.21
C SER A 324 -2.70 -9.68 -16.93
N PHE A 325 -1.89 -10.12 -15.96
CA PHE A 325 -1.62 -9.48 -14.67
C PHE A 325 -2.86 -8.94 -13.96
N LEU A 326 -3.85 -9.81 -13.75
CA LEU A 326 -5.15 -9.48 -13.17
C LEU A 326 -6.02 -8.51 -14.01
N GLY A 327 -5.82 -8.50 -15.33
CA GLY A 327 -6.59 -7.67 -16.28
C GLY A 327 -6.11 -6.23 -16.34
N LYS A 328 -4.85 -5.98 -16.00
CA LYS A 328 -4.27 -4.62 -15.99
C LYS A 328 -3.65 -4.19 -17.33
N GLN A 329 -3.28 -5.16 -18.17
CA GLN A 329 -2.45 -4.91 -19.35
C GLN A 329 -2.89 -5.80 -20.52
N TYR A 330 -2.65 -5.31 -21.74
CA TYR A 330 -2.63 -6.12 -22.95
C TYR A 330 -1.18 -6.49 -23.25
N SER A 331 -0.68 -7.57 -22.63
CA SER A 331 0.75 -7.89 -22.63
C SER A 331 1.01 -9.38 -22.42
N ASP A 332 2.29 -9.75 -22.50
CA ASP A 332 2.85 -11.02 -22.02
C ASP A 332 2.38 -12.25 -22.83
N ASN A 333 2.55 -13.47 -22.29
CA ASN A 333 2.21 -14.72 -22.97
C ASN A 333 0.73 -14.78 -23.43
N PRO A 334 -0.26 -14.28 -22.65
CA PRO A 334 -1.64 -14.23 -23.11
C PRO A 334 -1.84 -13.36 -24.36
N ARG A 335 -1.05 -12.28 -24.55
CA ARG A 335 -1.15 -11.42 -25.73
C ARG A 335 -0.69 -12.16 -26.98
N ALA A 336 0.49 -12.78 -26.92
CA ALA A 336 1.01 -13.56 -28.04
C ALA A 336 0.07 -14.72 -28.43
N LEU A 337 -0.48 -15.43 -27.43
CA LEU A 337 -1.45 -16.49 -27.69
C LEU A 337 -2.76 -15.98 -28.30
N TYR A 338 -3.21 -14.79 -27.90
CA TYR A 338 -4.39 -14.14 -28.47
C TYR A 338 -4.15 -13.74 -29.93
N GLU A 339 -3.03 -13.07 -30.22
CA GLU A 339 -2.66 -12.61 -31.56
C GLU A 339 -2.54 -13.82 -32.51
N TYR A 340 -1.86 -14.88 -32.07
CA TYR A 340 -1.75 -16.13 -32.83
C TYR A 340 -3.12 -16.76 -33.12
N MET A 341 -4.02 -16.86 -32.14
CA MET A 341 -5.37 -17.41 -32.38
C MET A 341 -6.19 -16.54 -33.32
N LYS A 342 -6.08 -15.20 -33.19
CA LYS A 342 -6.85 -14.27 -34.00
C LYS A 342 -6.53 -14.43 -35.48
N GLU A 343 -5.26 -14.70 -35.80
CA GLU A 343 -4.79 -14.93 -37.16
C GLU A 343 -5.12 -16.35 -37.67
N ASN A 344 -4.90 -17.39 -36.85
CA ASN A 344 -4.92 -18.79 -37.32
C ASN A 344 -6.24 -19.53 -37.05
N TYR A 345 -7.08 -19.03 -36.15
CA TYR A 345 -8.32 -19.68 -35.73
C TYR A 345 -9.51 -18.68 -35.68
N PRO A 346 -9.87 -18.03 -36.79
CA PRO A 346 -10.88 -16.96 -36.83
C PRO A 346 -12.29 -17.40 -36.40
N ASN A 347 -12.57 -18.71 -36.41
CA ASN A 347 -13.84 -19.29 -35.95
C ASN A 347 -14.00 -19.25 -34.42
N TYR A 348 -12.94 -18.91 -33.66
CA TYR A 348 -13.01 -18.74 -32.22
C TYR A 348 -13.38 -17.32 -31.84
N LYS A 349 -14.27 -17.22 -30.84
CA LYS A 349 -14.59 -15.96 -30.19
C LYS A 349 -13.61 -15.68 -29.05
N LEU A 350 -12.77 -14.67 -29.26
CA LEU A 350 -11.69 -14.31 -28.34
C LEU A 350 -12.06 -13.08 -27.51
N TYR A 351 -12.10 -13.24 -26.18
CA TYR A 351 -12.40 -12.17 -25.24
C TYR A 351 -11.17 -11.79 -24.41
N TRP A 352 -11.04 -10.52 -24.05
CA TRP A 352 -10.02 -10.07 -23.10
C TRP A 352 -10.63 -9.53 -21.81
N SER A 353 -10.24 -10.09 -20.66
CA SER A 353 -10.67 -9.67 -19.33
C SER A 353 -9.89 -8.44 -18.84
N VAL A 354 -10.57 -7.32 -18.61
CA VAL A 354 -9.93 -6.04 -18.24
C VAL A 354 -10.50 -5.46 -16.95
N ASP A 355 -9.64 -5.13 -15.98
CA ASP A 355 -10.02 -4.34 -14.82
C ASP A 355 -10.43 -2.94 -15.27
N LYS A 356 -11.60 -2.46 -14.82
CA LYS A 356 -12.19 -1.18 -15.24
C LYS A 356 -11.21 0.01 -15.14
N ARG A 357 -10.25 -0.03 -14.20
CA ARG A 357 -9.27 1.05 -14.00
C ARG A 357 -8.25 1.18 -15.13
N TYR A 358 -8.04 0.11 -15.90
CA TYR A 358 -7.04 0.02 -16.96
C TYR A 358 -7.70 -0.12 -18.34
N LEU A 359 -8.93 0.37 -18.52
CA LEU A 359 -9.59 0.28 -19.84
C LEU A 359 -8.90 1.14 -20.91
N HIS A 360 -8.30 2.28 -20.53
CA HIS A 360 -7.60 3.18 -21.44
C HIS A 360 -6.44 2.48 -22.17
N ASN A 361 -5.77 1.55 -21.50
CA ASN A 361 -4.73 0.67 -22.07
C ASN A 361 -5.22 -0.21 -23.24
N PHE A 362 -6.53 -0.30 -23.47
CA PHE A 362 -7.11 -1.12 -24.53
C PHE A 362 -7.79 -0.28 -25.62
N GLU A 363 -7.79 1.04 -25.50
CA GLU A 363 -8.34 1.94 -26.52
C GLU A 363 -7.49 1.88 -27.79
N GLY A 364 -8.14 1.90 -28.97
CA GLY A 364 -7.47 1.74 -30.26
C GLY A 364 -6.98 0.31 -30.58
N LYS A 365 -6.94 -0.59 -29.59
CA LYS A 365 -6.58 -2.00 -29.79
C LYS A 365 -7.81 -2.74 -30.33
N ASN A 366 -7.68 -3.41 -31.47
CA ASN A 366 -8.76 -4.21 -32.08
C ASN A 366 -9.00 -5.53 -31.29
N VAL A 367 -9.48 -5.42 -30.05
CA VAL A 367 -9.64 -6.50 -29.06
C VAL A 367 -11.04 -6.48 -28.45
N GLU A 368 -11.74 -7.62 -28.39
CA GLU A 368 -13.07 -7.70 -27.74
C GLU A 368 -12.96 -7.72 -26.21
N VAL A 369 -12.97 -6.53 -25.60
CA VAL A 369 -12.82 -6.35 -24.15
C VAL A 369 -14.09 -6.70 -23.36
N VAL A 370 -13.90 -7.37 -22.22
CA VAL A 370 -14.93 -7.62 -21.22
C VAL A 370 -14.46 -7.13 -19.86
N LYS A 371 -15.24 -6.20 -19.27
CA LYS A 371 -14.93 -5.61 -17.97
C LYS A 371 -14.96 -6.68 -16.88
N ARG A 372 -13.83 -6.89 -16.21
CA ARG A 372 -13.65 -7.87 -15.14
C ARG A 372 -14.72 -7.71 -14.06
N PHE A 373 -15.30 -8.84 -13.66
CA PHE A 373 -16.41 -8.94 -12.70
C PHE A 373 -17.72 -8.24 -13.08
N SER A 374 -17.89 -7.86 -14.35
CA SER A 374 -19.20 -7.49 -14.88
C SER A 374 -20.09 -8.71 -15.08
N ILE A 375 -21.39 -8.49 -15.30
CA ILE A 375 -22.33 -9.56 -15.65
C ILE A 375 -21.89 -10.26 -16.95
N LYS A 376 -21.49 -9.50 -17.99
CA LYS A 376 -20.94 -10.07 -19.24
C LYS A 376 -19.73 -10.97 -18.95
N TRP A 377 -18.80 -10.50 -18.10
CA TRP A 377 -17.63 -11.29 -17.70
C TRP A 377 -18.00 -12.59 -16.99
N MET A 378 -19.01 -12.57 -16.11
CA MET A 378 -19.48 -13.77 -15.41
C MET A 378 -19.95 -14.83 -16.42
N PHE A 379 -20.79 -14.44 -17.38
CA PHE A 379 -21.29 -15.36 -18.41
C PHE A 379 -20.19 -15.86 -19.34
N VAL A 380 -19.25 -14.99 -19.75
CA VAL A 380 -18.14 -15.38 -20.62
C VAL A 380 -17.21 -16.34 -19.89
N MET A 381 -16.71 -15.99 -18.70
CA MET A 381 -15.83 -16.87 -17.92
C MET A 381 -16.49 -18.21 -17.59
N ALA A 382 -17.74 -18.20 -17.14
CA ALA A 382 -18.42 -19.42 -16.73
C ALA A 382 -18.69 -20.40 -17.89
N ARG A 383 -18.69 -19.93 -19.13
CA ARG A 383 -19.03 -20.73 -20.33
C ARG A 383 -17.90 -20.82 -21.36
N ALA A 384 -16.75 -20.19 -21.15
CA ALA A 384 -15.62 -20.30 -22.07
C ALA A 384 -15.03 -21.71 -22.06
N ASN A 385 -14.61 -22.21 -23.22
CA ASN A 385 -13.88 -23.48 -23.32
C ASN A 385 -12.47 -23.33 -22.73
N TYR A 386 -11.81 -22.20 -22.99
CA TYR A 386 -10.45 -21.96 -22.52
C TYR A 386 -10.33 -20.67 -21.70
N TRP A 387 -9.63 -20.77 -20.58
CA TRP A 387 -9.11 -19.63 -19.82
C TRP A 387 -7.60 -19.55 -20.03
N VAL A 388 -7.09 -18.39 -20.46
CA VAL A 388 -5.66 -18.12 -20.62
C VAL A 388 -5.25 -17.01 -19.68
N SER A 389 -4.33 -17.29 -18.74
CA SER A 389 -3.82 -16.29 -17.79
C SER A 389 -2.33 -16.49 -17.52
N ASN A 390 -1.61 -15.43 -17.20
CA ASN A 390 -0.21 -15.45 -16.72
C ASN A 390 -0.07 -15.26 -15.20
N SER A 391 -1.20 -15.05 -14.52
CA SER A 391 -1.25 -14.82 -13.08
C SER A 391 -2.35 -15.65 -12.44
N ARG A 392 -2.26 -15.83 -11.12
CA ARG A 392 -3.27 -16.53 -10.33
C ARG A 392 -4.62 -15.82 -10.41
N LEU A 393 -5.68 -16.55 -10.70
CA LEU A 393 -7.03 -16.02 -10.58
C LEU A 393 -7.45 -16.01 -9.10
N PRO A 394 -8.37 -15.13 -8.70
CA PRO A 394 -8.90 -15.15 -7.35
C PRO A 394 -9.50 -16.51 -6.98
N LEU A 395 -9.01 -17.11 -5.89
CA LEU A 395 -9.40 -18.44 -5.41
C LEU A 395 -10.90 -18.70 -5.33
N TRP A 396 -11.69 -17.66 -5.11
CA TRP A 396 -13.12 -17.77 -4.99
C TRP A 396 -13.87 -18.04 -6.29
N ILE A 397 -13.21 -17.88 -7.44
CA ILE A 397 -13.74 -18.22 -8.75
C ILE A 397 -13.58 -19.73 -8.91
N PRO A 398 -14.67 -20.50 -8.96
CA PRO A 398 -14.59 -21.93 -9.26
C PRO A 398 -14.25 -22.11 -10.75
N LYS A 399 -13.44 -23.11 -11.10
CA LYS A 399 -13.23 -23.50 -12.50
C LYS A 399 -14.44 -24.32 -12.97
N PRO A 400 -15.17 -23.94 -14.03
CA PRO A 400 -16.21 -24.78 -14.61
C PRO A 400 -15.64 -26.13 -15.07
N ARG A 401 -16.45 -27.19 -14.98
CA ARG A 401 -15.99 -28.57 -15.22
C ARG A 401 -15.41 -28.77 -16.63
N ASN A 402 -16.04 -28.17 -17.63
CA ASN A 402 -15.68 -28.31 -19.04
C ASN A 402 -14.81 -27.17 -19.55
N THR A 403 -14.26 -26.35 -18.66
CA THR A 403 -13.30 -25.30 -19.02
C THR A 403 -11.88 -25.80 -18.76
N LYS A 404 -11.02 -25.64 -19.76
CA LYS A 404 -9.57 -25.86 -19.69
C LYS A 404 -8.87 -24.57 -19.27
N TYR A 405 -8.10 -24.63 -18.18
CA TYR A 405 -7.34 -23.49 -17.69
C TYR A 405 -5.86 -23.62 -18.08
N ILE A 406 -5.45 -22.76 -19.01
CA ILE A 406 -4.09 -22.62 -19.53
C ILE A 406 -3.38 -21.54 -18.71
N GLN A 407 -2.51 -21.98 -17.82
CA GLN A 407 -1.63 -21.09 -17.06
C GLN A 407 -0.33 -20.90 -17.84
N THR A 408 0.00 -19.65 -18.13
CA THR A 408 1.20 -19.30 -18.88
C THR A 408 2.37 -18.90 -17.97
N TRP A 409 2.09 -18.58 -16.70
CA TRP A 409 3.03 -17.93 -15.79
C TRP A 409 3.71 -16.72 -16.47
N HIS A 410 4.79 -16.19 -15.90
CA HIS A 410 5.33 -14.90 -16.33
C HIS A 410 6.85 -14.80 -16.25
N GLY A 411 7.58 -15.91 -16.28
CA GLY A 411 9.03 -15.86 -16.38
C GLY A 411 9.75 -17.13 -15.90
N THR A 412 10.97 -17.29 -16.38
CA THR A 412 11.91 -18.31 -15.89
C THR A 412 12.25 -17.99 -14.42
N PRO A 413 12.10 -18.96 -13.49
CA PRO A 413 12.29 -18.70 -12.08
C PRO A 413 13.77 -18.56 -11.71
N LEU A 414 14.18 -17.35 -11.33
CA LEU A 414 15.46 -17.13 -10.62
C LEU A 414 15.29 -17.37 -9.11
N LYS A 415 14.21 -16.84 -8.55
CA LYS A 415 13.91 -16.81 -7.10
C LYS A 415 13.03 -18.00 -6.72
N LYS A 416 13.21 -18.54 -5.52
CA LYS A 416 12.32 -19.59 -4.97
C LYS A 416 10.85 -19.15 -4.99
N LEU A 417 9.96 -20.02 -5.47
CA LEU A 417 8.53 -19.73 -5.65
C LEU A 417 7.65 -20.67 -4.82
N ALA A 418 6.49 -20.15 -4.41
CA ALA A 418 5.37 -20.95 -3.89
C ALA A 418 5.77 -21.97 -2.80
N ALA A 419 5.67 -23.27 -3.07
CA ALA A 419 5.98 -24.33 -2.10
C ALA A 419 7.46 -24.35 -1.69
N ASP A 420 8.36 -23.91 -2.58
CA ASP A 420 9.80 -23.88 -2.34
C ASP A 420 10.24 -22.67 -1.50
N MET A 421 9.36 -21.72 -1.18
CA MET A 421 9.71 -20.59 -0.31
C MET A 421 9.81 -21.06 1.14
N ASP A 422 10.95 -20.79 1.79
CA ASP A 422 11.17 -21.16 3.20
C ASP A 422 10.29 -20.30 4.13
N GLU A 423 10.28 -18.99 3.94
CA GLU A 423 9.47 -18.03 4.71
C GLU A 423 8.73 -17.02 3.81
N VAL A 424 7.55 -16.56 4.27
CA VAL A 424 6.73 -15.56 3.57
C VAL A 424 6.39 -14.41 4.52
N HIS A 425 7.04 -13.26 4.33
CA HIS A 425 6.85 -12.05 5.17
C HIS A 425 5.74 -11.11 4.67
N MET A 426 4.72 -11.62 3.97
CA MET A 426 3.67 -10.78 3.38
C MET A 426 2.60 -10.37 4.41
N PRO A 427 2.23 -9.08 4.52
CA PRO A 427 1.19 -8.63 5.45
C PRO A 427 -0.16 -9.33 5.23
N GLY A 428 -0.72 -9.94 6.27
CA GLY A 428 -2.07 -10.52 6.25
C GLY A 428 -2.17 -12.00 5.84
N THR A 429 -1.04 -12.69 5.69
CA THR A 429 -0.95 -14.15 5.57
C THR A 429 0.29 -14.66 6.31
N ASP A 430 0.32 -15.95 6.62
CA ASP A 430 1.53 -16.67 7.03
C ASP A 430 1.98 -17.60 5.90
N THR A 431 3.16 -18.22 6.05
CA THR A 431 3.78 -19.14 5.09
C THR A 431 2.86 -20.32 4.75
N ILE A 432 2.27 -20.97 5.75
CA ILE A 432 1.44 -22.17 5.56
C ILE A 432 0.22 -21.82 4.71
N LYS A 433 -0.51 -20.79 5.13
CA LYS A 433 -1.72 -20.32 4.45
C LYS A 433 -1.42 -19.78 3.05
N TYR A 434 -0.26 -19.15 2.85
CA TYR A 434 0.16 -18.71 1.52
C TYR A 434 0.36 -19.91 0.60
N LYS A 435 1.11 -20.92 1.04
CA LYS A 435 1.37 -22.15 0.28
C LYS A 435 0.07 -22.88 -0.03
N GLU A 436 -0.79 -23.12 0.96
CA GLU A 436 -2.10 -23.75 0.74
C GLU A 436 -2.95 -23.01 -0.30
N ASN A 437 -3.02 -21.68 -0.20
CA ASN A 437 -3.78 -20.87 -1.15
C ASN A 437 -3.18 -20.90 -2.55
N PHE A 438 -1.85 -21.03 -2.66
CA PHE A 438 -1.19 -21.19 -3.94
C PHE A 438 -1.55 -22.55 -4.55
N LEU A 439 -1.40 -23.64 -3.80
CA LEU A 439 -1.68 -25.01 -4.26
C LEU A 439 -3.17 -25.22 -4.61
N LYS A 440 -4.08 -24.59 -3.85
CA LYS A 440 -5.52 -24.56 -4.18
C LYS A 440 -5.82 -23.86 -5.50
N GLU A 441 -4.99 -22.91 -5.93
CA GLU A 441 -5.13 -22.28 -7.24
C GLU A 441 -4.46 -23.10 -8.33
N SER A 442 -3.24 -23.62 -8.12
CA SER A 442 -2.51 -24.39 -9.11
C SER A 442 -3.18 -25.71 -9.49
N SER A 443 -3.84 -26.37 -8.53
CA SER A 443 -4.66 -27.57 -8.80
C SER A 443 -5.79 -27.36 -9.81
N LYS A 444 -6.20 -26.10 -10.05
CA LYS A 444 -7.20 -25.77 -11.08
C LYS A 444 -6.61 -25.71 -12.48
N TRP A 445 -5.31 -25.46 -12.63
CA TRP A 445 -4.68 -25.37 -13.95
C TRP A 445 -4.75 -26.72 -14.64
N ASP A 446 -5.03 -26.76 -15.93
CA ASP A 446 -5.04 -27.99 -16.74
C ASP A 446 -3.78 -28.09 -17.60
N TYR A 447 -3.28 -26.93 -18.05
CA TYR A 447 -2.02 -26.79 -18.76
C TYR A 447 -1.15 -25.74 -18.06
N LEU A 448 0.16 -26.00 -18.01
CA LEU A 448 1.16 -25.02 -17.59
C LEU A 448 2.24 -24.90 -18.66
N ILE A 449 2.47 -23.67 -19.15
CA ILE A 449 3.53 -23.38 -20.10
C ILE A 449 4.87 -23.33 -19.37
N SER A 450 5.89 -23.93 -19.97
CA SER A 450 7.27 -23.86 -19.51
C SER A 450 8.22 -23.39 -20.61
N PRO A 451 9.14 -22.45 -20.31
CA PRO A 451 10.09 -21.93 -21.27
C PRO A 451 11.27 -22.87 -21.54
N ASN A 452 11.58 -23.78 -20.62
CA ASN A 452 12.72 -24.70 -20.68
C ASN A 452 12.58 -25.78 -19.60
N SER A 453 13.31 -26.89 -19.76
CA SER A 453 13.32 -28.03 -18.83
C SER A 453 13.64 -27.64 -17.38
N TYR A 454 14.58 -26.71 -17.18
CA TYR A 454 14.89 -26.15 -15.86
C TYR A 454 13.65 -25.58 -15.16
N SER A 455 12.83 -24.82 -15.89
CA SER A 455 11.60 -24.25 -15.34
C SER A 455 10.55 -25.31 -15.09
N SER A 456 10.47 -26.34 -15.93
CA SER A 456 9.54 -27.45 -15.76
C SER A 456 9.76 -28.21 -14.46
N GLU A 457 11.01 -28.57 -14.17
CA GLU A 457 11.40 -29.24 -12.92
C GLU A 457 11.02 -28.40 -11.69
N ILE A 458 11.24 -27.09 -11.77
CA ILE A 458 10.87 -26.16 -10.70
C ILE A 458 9.36 -26.05 -10.56
N PHE A 459 8.63 -25.85 -11.66
CA PHE A 459 7.19 -25.66 -11.63
C PHE A 459 6.45 -26.90 -11.15
N GLU A 460 6.94 -28.09 -11.51
CA GLU A 460 6.39 -29.36 -11.03
C GLU A 460 6.42 -29.42 -9.49
N ARG A 461 7.56 -29.14 -8.86
CA ARG A 461 7.66 -29.17 -7.38
C ARG A 461 7.03 -27.94 -6.72
N ALA A 462 7.32 -26.74 -7.20
CA ALA A 462 6.97 -25.49 -6.53
C ALA A 462 5.46 -25.23 -6.57
N PHE A 463 4.78 -25.70 -7.62
CA PHE A 463 3.35 -25.53 -7.80
C PHE A 463 2.55 -26.83 -7.56
N ASP A 464 3.23 -27.93 -7.20
CA ASP A 464 2.68 -29.29 -7.15
C ASP A 464 1.83 -29.62 -8.39
N PHE A 465 2.40 -29.35 -9.56
CA PHE A 465 1.68 -29.44 -10.83
C PHE A 465 1.91 -30.79 -11.49
N ARG A 466 0.86 -31.63 -11.52
CA ARG A 466 0.91 -33.03 -12.03
C ARG A 466 0.09 -33.28 -13.30
N LYS A 467 -0.36 -32.21 -13.98
CA LYS A 467 -1.12 -32.32 -15.24
C LYS A 467 -0.18 -32.05 -16.43
N LYS A 468 -0.70 -31.50 -17.53
CA LYS A 468 0.08 -31.33 -18.75
C LYS A 468 0.98 -30.09 -18.67
N MET A 469 2.29 -30.31 -18.52
CA MET A 469 3.30 -29.28 -18.78
C MET A 469 3.50 -29.16 -20.30
N ILE A 470 3.57 -27.93 -20.82
CA ILE A 470 3.86 -27.64 -22.23
C ILE A 470 5.20 -26.91 -22.30
N GLU A 471 6.27 -27.67 -22.51
CA GLU A 471 7.60 -27.13 -22.78
C GLU A 471 7.65 -26.57 -24.20
N SER A 472 7.36 -25.28 -24.33
CA SER A 472 7.15 -24.65 -25.64
C SER A 472 8.00 -23.43 -25.86
N GLY A 473 8.88 -23.03 -24.93
CA GLY A 473 9.33 -21.65 -24.88
C GLY A 473 8.21 -20.75 -24.37
N TYR A 474 8.45 -19.44 -24.27
CA TYR A 474 7.39 -18.50 -23.92
C TYR A 474 6.78 -17.87 -25.18
N PRO A 475 5.45 -17.96 -25.40
CA PRO A 475 4.74 -17.27 -26.47
C PRO A 475 5.11 -15.79 -26.61
N ARG A 476 5.32 -15.10 -25.48
CA ARG A 476 5.68 -13.68 -25.51
C ARG A 476 7.00 -13.42 -26.25
N ASN A 477 7.94 -14.37 -26.23
CA ASN A 477 9.25 -14.24 -26.86
C ASN A 477 9.21 -14.47 -28.38
N ASP A 478 8.09 -14.91 -28.96
CA ASP A 478 7.99 -15.15 -30.41
C ASP A 478 8.30 -13.89 -31.24
N VAL A 479 7.88 -12.73 -30.73
CA VAL A 479 8.11 -11.42 -31.34
C VAL A 479 9.60 -11.06 -31.42
N LEU A 480 10.43 -11.57 -30.51
CA LEU A 480 11.88 -11.32 -30.50
C LEU A 480 12.61 -12.02 -31.64
N TYR A 481 11.96 -12.99 -32.30
CA TYR A 481 12.49 -13.68 -33.48
C TYR A 481 11.84 -13.17 -34.76
N ARG A 482 10.54 -12.90 -34.73
CA ARG A 482 9.77 -12.48 -35.91
C ARG A 482 9.97 -11.01 -36.27
N ASP A 483 10.01 -10.14 -35.27
CA ASP A 483 9.91 -8.69 -35.44
C ASP A 483 11.26 -8.00 -35.17
N ASN A 484 12.35 -8.76 -35.05
CA ASN A 484 13.72 -8.28 -34.84
C ASN A 484 14.39 -7.90 -36.17
N SER A 485 13.72 -7.05 -36.95
CA SER A 485 14.26 -6.44 -38.17
C SER A 485 14.60 -4.98 -37.94
N ASN A 486 15.60 -4.46 -38.66
CA ASN A 486 15.99 -3.05 -38.56
C ASN A 486 14.82 -2.12 -38.88
N GLU A 487 14.02 -2.44 -39.90
CA GLU A 487 12.83 -1.66 -40.27
C GLU A 487 11.84 -1.55 -39.11
N LYS A 488 11.54 -2.67 -38.43
CA LYS A 488 10.61 -2.66 -37.32
C LYS A 488 11.15 -1.93 -36.10
N ILE A 489 12.45 -2.07 -35.84
CA ILE A 489 13.14 -1.36 -34.76
C ILE A 489 13.07 0.16 -34.99
N GLU A 490 13.34 0.62 -36.22
CA GLU A 490 13.25 2.06 -36.55
C GLU A 490 11.81 2.58 -36.49
N GLU A 491 10.81 1.80 -36.95
CA GLU A 491 9.39 2.14 -36.77
C GLU A 491 9.05 2.35 -35.29
N LEU A 492 9.51 1.44 -34.41
CA LEU A 492 9.29 1.54 -32.97
C LEU A 492 10.01 2.75 -32.37
N LYS A 493 11.26 3.05 -32.76
CA LYS A 493 11.98 4.24 -32.30
C LYS A 493 11.23 5.53 -32.67
N VAL A 494 10.73 5.63 -33.90
CA VAL A 494 9.90 6.76 -34.36
C VAL A 494 8.62 6.86 -33.54
N GLN A 495 7.90 5.75 -33.36
CA GLN A 495 6.68 5.69 -32.55
C GLN A 495 6.93 6.16 -31.10
N PHE A 496 8.08 5.78 -30.54
CA PHE A 496 8.50 6.12 -29.19
C PHE A 496 9.18 7.50 -29.07
N LYS A 497 9.37 8.20 -30.19
CA LYS A 497 10.05 9.51 -30.26
C LYS A 497 11.47 9.45 -29.68
N LEU A 498 12.17 8.36 -29.95
CA LEU A 498 13.56 8.16 -29.57
C LEU A 498 14.49 8.55 -30.72
N PRO A 499 15.69 9.10 -30.45
CA PRO A 499 16.68 9.39 -31.48
C PRO A 499 17.10 8.12 -32.22
N SER A 500 17.14 8.18 -33.55
CA SER A 500 17.51 7.05 -34.42
C SER A 500 19.02 6.81 -34.46
N ASP A 501 19.81 7.87 -34.26
CA ASP A 501 21.27 7.90 -34.32
C ASP A 501 21.97 7.43 -33.03
N LYS A 502 21.21 7.20 -31.95
CA LYS A 502 21.75 6.77 -30.65
C LYS A 502 21.44 5.33 -30.32
N LYS A 503 22.37 4.70 -29.61
CA LYS A 503 22.20 3.37 -29.01
C LYS A 503 21.35 3.45 -27.74
N ILE A 504 20.59 2.41 -27.46
CA ILE A 504 19.60 2.39 -26.39
C ILE A 504 20.01 1.42 -25.28
N ILE A 505 20.19 1.97 -24.07
CA ILE A 505 20.40 1.21 -22.83
C ILE A 505 19.05 1.05 -22.14
N LEU A 506 18.52 -0.17 -22.07
CA LEU A 506 17.33 -0.48 -21.27
C LEU A 506 17.73 -0.76 -19.83
N TYR A 507 17.31 0.08 -18.89
CA TYR A 507 17.47 -0.16 -17.46
C TYR A 507 16.17 -0.68 -16.84
N ALA A 508 16.19 -1.93 -16.35
CA ALA A 508 15.00 -2.62 -15.84
C ALA A 508 15.27 -3.36 -14.51
N PRO A 509 15.44 -2.64 -13.39
CA PRO A 509 15.75 -3.24 -12.09
C PRO A 509 14.52 -3.89 -11.43
N THR A 510 14.74 -4.76 -10.44
CA THR A 510 13.66 -5.34 -9.64
C THR A 510 13.17 -4.43 -8.52
N TRP A 511 11.89 -4.56 -8.16
CA TRP A 511 11.32 -3.87 -7.01
C TRP A 511 11.90 -4.37 -5.67
N ARG A 512 12.13 -3.46 -4.73
CA ARG A 512 12.62 -3.73 -3.37
C ARG A 512 11.55 -3.48 -2.30
N ASP A 513 11.17 -4.51 -1.55
CA ASP A 513 10.11 -4.43 -0.52
C ASP A 513 10.57 -3.68 0.76
N ASN A 514 11.87 -3.72 1.08
CA ASN A 514 12.48 -3.08 2.25
C ASN A 514 12.54 -1.53 2.17
N GLN A 515 12.26 -0.95 1.00
CA GLN A 515 12.25 0.51 0.79
C GLN A 515 10.86 1.16 0.99
N PHE A 516 9.93 0.44 1.61
CA PHE A 516 8.59 0.94 1.98
C PHE A 516 8.61 1.69 3.33
N TYR A 517 8.58 3.02 3.30
CA TYR A 517 8.58 3.85 4.52
C TYR A 517 7.20 4.46 4.89
N GLY A 518 6.18 4.35 4.04
CA GLY A 518 4.81 4.81 4.34
C GLY A 518 3.83 4.71 3.18
N ARG A 519 2.52 4.89 3.47
CA ARG A 519 1.48 4.93 2.41
C ARG A 519 1.73 6.13 1.49
N GLY A 520 2.15 5.86 0.25
CA GLY A 520 2.33 6.88 -0.80
C GLY A 520 3.57 7.76 -0.62
N LYS A 521 4.55 7.34 0.19
CA LYS A 521 5.86 7.99 0.30
C LYS A 521 6.94 6.93 0.16
N TYR A 522 7.50 6.83 -1.04
CA TYR A 522 8.61 5.95 -1.38
C TYR A 522 9.83 6.85 -1.60
N LYS A 523 10.91 6.62 -0.86
CA LYS A 523 12.22 7.17 -1.25
C LYS A 523 12.89 6.10 -2.08
N PHE A 524 12.73 6.16 -3.40
CA PHE A 524 13.67 5.48 -4.28
C PHE A 524 14.48 6.56 -4.95
N ASN A 525 15.75 6.69 -4.55
CA ASN A 525 16.72 7.35 -5.40
C ASN A 525 17.08 6.33 -6.48
N LEU A 526 17.07 6.76 -7.73
CA LEU A 526 17.64 5.96 -8.81
C LEU A 526 19.12 5.74 -8.47
N GLU A 527 19.51 4.50 -8.16
CA GLU A 527 20.91 4.18 -7.81
C GLU A 527 21.85 4.41 -9.00
N LEU A 528 21.30 4.31 -10.20
CA LEU A 528 21.99 4.65 -11.45
C LEU A 528 22.18 6.17 -11.54
N ASP A 529 23.45 6.60 -11.56
CA ASP A 529 23.85 8.01 -11.63
C ASP A 529 23.70 8.54 -13.07
N LEU A 530 22.50 9.04 -13.40
CA LEU A 530 22.19 9.59 -14.72
C LEU A 530 23.08 10.78 -15.12
N PRO A 531 23.43 11.74 -14.24
CA PRO A 531 24.42 12.77 -14.56
C PRO A 531 25.73 12.19 -15.07
N LEU A 532 26.30 11.23 -14.35
CA LEU A 532 27.56 10.60 -14.72
C LEU A 532 27.43 9.80 -16.04
N MET A 533 26.32 9.08 -16.24
CA MET A 533 26.09 8.39 -17.50
C MET A 533 25.94 9.36 -18.67
N ARG A 534 25.26 10.49 -18.49
CA ARG A 534 25.13 11.51 -19.53
C ARG A 534 26.47 12.11 -19.89
N GLU A 535 27.31 12.41 -18.90
CA GLU A 535 28.66 12.92 -19.10
C GLU A 535 29.53 11.94 -19.91
N GLN A 536 29.41 10.64 -19.65
CA GLN A 536 30.33 9.63 -20.18
C GLN A 536 29.84 8.90 -21.43
N LEU A 537 28.53 8.90 -21.69
CA LEU A 537 27.88 8.13 -22.76
C LEU A 537 26.87 8.97 -23.56
N GLY A 538 26.56 10.20 -23.14
CA GLY A 538 25.42 10.97 -23.66
C GLY A 538 25.49 11.35 -25.13
N ASP A 539 26.68 11.31 -25.76
CA ASP A 539 26.84 11.60 -27.19
C ASP A 539 26.32 10.46 -28.07
N GLU A 540 26.55 9.20 -27.66
CA GLU A 540 26.25 8.00 -28.46
C GLU A 540 25.04 7.21 -27.92
N TYR A 541 24.66 7.42 -26.66
CA TYR A 541 23.68 6.60 -25.97
C TYR A 541 22.53 7.40 -25.39
N ILE A 542 21.39 6.71 -25.24
CA ILE A 542 20.28 7.11 -24.39
C ILE A 542 19.92 5.98 -23.40
N VAL A 543 19.23 6.35 -22.32
CA VAL A 543 18.74 5.42 -21.31
C VAL A 543 17.22 5.36 -21.35
N VAL A 544 16.67 4.16 -21.53
CA VAL A 544 15.24 3.88 -21.40
C VAL A 544 15.02 3.23 -20.03
N LEU A 545 14.24 3.90 -19.18
CA LEU A 545 13.97 3.47 -17.81
C LEU A 545 12.67 2.67 -17.75
N ARG A 546 12.73 1.44 -17.20
CA ARG A 546 11.58 0.56 -16.99
C ARG A 546 11.45 0.22 -15.51
N MET A 547 10.99 1.19 -14.73
CA MET A 547 10.84 1.09 -13.29
C MET A 547 9.46 0.57 -12.89
N HIS A 548 9.32 0.16 -11.63
CA HIS A 548 8.01 -0.18 -11.10
C HIS A 548 7.15 1.10 -10.94
N TYR A 549 5.87 1.04 -11.27
CA TYR A 549 4.96 2.20 -11.27
C TYR A 549 4.94 3.02 -9.95
N LEU A 550 5.10 2.36 -8.80
CA LEU A 550 5.15 3.05 -7.49
C LEU A 550 6.40 3.91 -7.29
N VAL A 551 7.48 3.61 -8.03
CA VAL A 551 8.73 4.37 -8.04
C VAL A 551 8.68 5.43 -9.13
N ALA A 552 8.22 5.06 -10.33
CA ALA A 552 8.18 5.93 -11.51
C ALA A 552 7.44 7.26 -11.27
N GLU A 553 6.32 7.24 -10.55
CA GLU A 553 5.54 8.46 -10.22
C GLU A 553 6.31 9.51 -9.39
N ASN A 554 7.51 9.19 -8.89
CA ASN A 554 8.31 10.10 -8.05
C ASN A 554 9.57 10.65 -8.73
N PHE A 555 9.85 10.31 -10.00
CA PHE A 555 11.04 10.81 -10.69
C PHE A 555 10.75 12.06 -11.51
N ASP A 556 11.56 13.09 -11.32
CA ASP A 556 11.66 14.21 -12.25
C ASP A 556 12.83 13.93 -13.21
N LEU A 557 12.50 13.56 -14.45
CA LEU A 557 13.49 13.35 -15.51
C LEU A 557 13.73 14.59 -16.36
N THR A 558 13.08 15.72 -16.06
CA THR A 558 13.27 16.98 -16.80
C THR A 558 14.75 17.38 -16.94
N PRO A 559 15.62 17.22 -15.93
CA PRO A 559 17.05 17.52 -16.06
C PRO A 559 17.82 16.64 -17.09
N TYR A 560 17.22 15.53 -17.50
CA TYR A 560 17.83 14.53 -18.38
C TYR A 560 17.10 14.40 -19.72
N GLU A 561 16.32 15.41 -20.11
CA GLU A 561 15.65 15.48 -21.41
C GLU A 561 16.67 15.26 -22.55
N GLY A 562 16.28 14.44 -23.53
CA GLY A 562 17.15 14.02 -24.64
C GLY A 562 18.16 12.92 -24.31
N PHE A 563 18.23 12.46 -23.05
CA PHE A 563 19.12 11.39 -22.62
C PHE A 563 18.40 10.24 -21.91
N ALA A 564 17.52 10.54 -20.94
CA ALA A 564 16.78 9.52 -20.18
C ALA A 564 15.28 9.60 -20.44
N TYR A 565 14.66 8.46 -20.75
CA TYR A 565 13.25 8.36 -21.11
C TYR A 565 12.51 7.39 -20.20
N ASP A 566 11.39 7.82 -19.60
CA ASP A 566 10.57 6.94 -18.74
C ASP A 566 9.57 6.11 -19.54
N PHE A 567 9.78 4.80 -19.56
CA PHE A 567 8.86 3.81 -20.12
C PHE A 567 8.25 2.91 -19.04
N SER A 568 8.26 3.31 -17.77
CA SER A 568 7.72 2.52 -16.64
C SER A 568 6.21 2.26 -16.73
N ASN A 569 5.46 3.13 -17.41
CA ASN A 569 4.03 2.96 -17.66
C ASN A 569 3.71 2.27 -19.00
N TYR A 570 4.72 2.02 -19.84
CA TYR A 570 4.52 1.31 -21.10
C TYR A 570 3.98 -0.10 -20.85
N GLU A 571 3.08 -0.63 -21.66
CA GLU A 571 2.42 -1.89 -21.28
C GLU A 571 3.30 -3.11 -21.51
N ASP A 572 4.00 -3.14 -22.64
CA ASP A 572 4.66 -4.33 -23.14
C ASP A 572 6.18 -4.12 -23.26
N ILE A 573 6.93 -4.85 -22.45
CA ILE A 573 8.38 -4.70 -22.39
C ILE A 573 9.09 -5.27 -23.64
N ARG A 574 8.42 -6.13 -24.42
CA ARG A 574 9.03 -6.83 -25.56
C ARG A 574 9.52 -5.89 -26.66
N GLU A 575 8.77 -4.82 -26.92
CA GLU A 575 9.16 -3.80 -27.88
C GLU A 575 10.36 -2.98 -27.36
N LEU A 576 10.47 -2.78 -26.04
CA LEU A 576 11.65 -2.17 -25.42
C LEU A 576 12.89 -3.08 -25.52
N TYR A 577 12.71 -4.40 -25.50
CA TYR A 577 13.79 -5.33 -25.77
C TYR A 577 14.30 -5.20 -27.21
N LEU A 578 13.39 -5.17 -28.19
CA LEU A 578 13.75 -5.08 -29.61
C LEU A 578 14.63 -3.85 -29.90
N ILE A 579 14.20 -2.67 -29.41
CA ILE A 579 14.91 -1.41 -29.67
C ILE A 579 16.20 -1.24 -28.87
N SER A 580 16.41 -2.00 -27.78
CA SER A 580 17.57 -1.80 -26.91
C SER A 580 18.79 -2.57 -27.39
N ASP A 581 19.95 -1.95 -27.29
CA ASP A 581 21.25 -2.54 -27.62
C ASP A 581 21.89 -3.21 -26.40
N PHE A 582 21.59 -2.68 -25.21
CA PHE A 582 22.08 -3.19 -23.93
C PHE A 582 20.94 -3.30 -22.93
N LEU A 583 20.96 -4.37 -22.13
CA LEU A 583 20.11 -4.49 -20.94
C LEU A 583 20.96 -4.30 -19.68
N VAL A 584 20.62 -3.31 -18.87
CA VAL A 584 21.10 -3.17 -17.49
C VAL A 584 19.98 -3.62 -16.55
N THR A 585 20.21 -4.68 -15.79
CA THR A 585 19.22 -5.23 -14.86
C THR A 585 19.90 -5.79 -13.60
N ASP A 586 19.16 -6.45 -12.75
CA ASP A 586 19.64 -7.09 -11.52
C ASP A 586 19.10 -8.53 -11.45
N TYR A 587 18.44 -8.91 -10.36
CA TYR A 587 17.79 -10.21 -10.17
C TYR A 587 16.41 -10.32 -10.85
N SER A 588 16.21 -9.63 -11.97
CA SER A 588 14.95 -9.63 -12.72
C SER A 588 14.86 -10.84 -13.65
N SER A 589 13.71 -11.48 -13.78
CA SER A 589 13.59 -12.59 -14.75
C SER A 589 13.62 -12.13 -16.21
N VAL A 590 13.66 -10.82 -16.47
CA VAL A 590 13.67 -10.24 -17.84
C VAL A 590 14.92 -10.63 -18.64
N PHE A 591 16.06 -10.88 -17.98
CA PHE A 591 17.29 -11.26 -18.71
C PHE A 591 17.16 -12.63 -19.39
N PHE A 592 16.31 -13.53 -18.88
CA PHE A 592 16.04 -14.81 -19.58
C PHE A 592 15.33 -14.59 -20.91
N ASP A 593 14.42 -13.62 -20.97
CA ASP A 593 13.72 -13.28 -22.22
C ASP A 593 14.67 -12.52 -23.15
N TYR A 594 15.40 -11.54 -22.61
CA TYR A 594 16.32 -10.69 -23.38
C TYR A 594 17.48 -11.49 -24.01
N ALA A 595 17.92 -12.58 -23.37
CA ALA A 595 18.93 -13.47 -23.91
C ALA A 595 18.56 -14.04 -25.29
N ASN A 596 17.27 -14.09 -25.67
CA ASN A 596 16.86 -14.48 -27.02
C ASN A 596 17.36 -13.54 -28.12
N LEU A 597 17.61 -12.27 -27.80
CA LEU A 597 18.14 -11.29 -28.76
C LEU A 597 19.64 -11.41 -28.97
N ARG A 598 20.34 -12.19 -28.13
CA ARG A 598 21.81 -12.32 -28.16
C ARG A 598 22.51 -10.95 -28.12
N LYS A 599 22.00 -10.07 -27.24
CA LYS A 599 22.55 -8.73 -26.97
C LYS A 599 23.20 -8.67 -25.58
N PRO A 600 24.20 -7.80 -25.36
CA PRO A 600 24.88 -7.71 -24.08
C PRO A 600 23.97 -7.35 -22.90
N MET A 601 24.27 -7.94 -21.75
CA MET A 601 23.55 -7.73 -20.49
C MET A 601 24.53 -7.39 -19.38
N ILE A 602 24.22 -6.36 -18.58
CA ILE A 602 25.01 -5.92 -17.44
C ILE A 602 24.15 -6.08 -16.18
N PHE A 603 24.69 -6.74 -15.16
CA PHE A 603 23.98 -6.99 -13.90
C PHE A 603 24.43 -6.00 -12.82
N TYR A 604 23.66 -4.93 -12.64
CA TYR A 604 23.88 -3.92 -11.62
C TYR A 604 23.32 -4.36 -10.27
N VAL A 605 24.17 -4.97 -9.46
CA VAL A 605 23.85 -5.74 -8.25
C VAL A 605 24.43 -5.09 -6.99
N TYR A 606 24.16 -3.80 -6.82
CA TYR A 606 24.66 -2.96 -5.72
C TYR A 606 24.30 -3.47 -4.30
N ASP A 607 23.33 -4.38 -4.19
CA ASP A 607 22.79 -4.91 -2.93
C ASP A 607 22.77 -6.44 -2.84
N ILE A 608 23.66 -7.14 -3.58
CA ILE A 608 23.62 -8.60 -3.73
C ILE A 608 23.74 -9.38 -2.43
N GLU A 609 24.53 -8.87 -1.49
CA GLU A 609 24.70 -9.48 -0.17
C GLU A 609 23.39 -9.44 0.62
N GLU A 610 22.72 -8.27 0.66
CA GLU A 610 21.43 -8.15 1.34
C GLU A 610 20.32 -8.95 0.64
N TYR A 611 20.33 -8.96 -0.70
CA TYR A 611 19.30 -9.60 -1.51
C TYR A 611 19.28 -11.12 -1.35
N ARG A 612 20.46 -11.75 -1.42
CA ARG A 612 20.64 -13.20 -1.30
C ARG A 612 20.21 -13.71 0.07
N ASP A 613 20.66 -13.03 1.13
CA ASP A 613 20.55 -13.54 2.49
C ASP A 613 19.20 -13.26 3.15
N LYS A 614 18.45 -12.25 2.68
CA LYS A 614 17.23 -11.77 3.38
C LYS A 614 15.94 -11.79 2.55
N LEU A 615 15.99 -11.66 1.22
CA LEU A 615 14.79 -11.27 0.45
C LEU A 615 14.17 -12.40 -0.36
N ARG A 616 14.95 -13.38 -0.84
CA ARG A 616 14.52 -14.64 -1.51
C ARG A 616 15.75 -15.44 -1.97
N GLY A 617 15.86 -16.71 -1.57
CA GLY A 617 16.90 -17.59 -2.12
C GLY A 617 16.79 -17.79 -3.65
N PHE A 618 17.91 -18.05 -4.30
CA PHE A 618 17.98 -18.38 -5.74
C PHE A 618 17.94 -19.89 -5.99
N TYR A 619 17.43 -20.28 -7.16
CA TYR A 619 17.42 -21.68 -7.60
C TYR A 619 18.75 -22.14 -8.19
N PHE A 620 19.64 -21.22 -8.57
CA PHE A 620 21.01 -21.53 -8.98
C PHE A 620 21.97 -20.44 -8.50
N ASP A 621 23.26 -20.77 -8.53
CA ASP A 621 24.35 -19.85 -8.24
C ASP A 621 24.42 -18.75 -9.31
N PHE A 622 23.69 -17.66 -9.07
CA PHE A 622 23.55 -16.53 -10.01
C PHE A 622 24.89 -15.85 -10.27
N GLU A 623 25.73 -15.68 -9.24
CA GLU A 623 27.03 -15.02 -9.37
C GLU A 623 27.96 -15.72 -10.34
N LYS A 624 27.91 -17.05 -10.38
CA LYS A 624 28.76 -17.86 -11.27
C LYS A 624 28.15 -18.14 -12.64
N LYS A 625 26.86 -17.88 -12.84
CA LYS A 625 26.12 -18.34 -14.03
C LYS A 625 25.36 -17.22 -14.76
N ALA A 626 25.53 -15.97 -14.33
CA ALA A 626 24.94 -14.84 -15.02
C ALA A 626 25.57 -14.69 -16.42
N PRO A 627 24.78 -14.40 -17.47
CA PRO A 627 25.26 -14.26 -18.85
C PRO A 627 25.93 -12.90 -19.12
N GLY A 628 26.59 -12.30 -18.12
CA GLY A 628 27.13 -10.93 -18.19
C GLY A 628 27.79 -10.51 -16.87
N PRO A 629 28.54 -9.39 -16.88
CA PRO A 629 29.29 -8.94 -15.71
C PRO A 629 28.36 -8.51 -14.57
N LEU A 630 28.76 -8.85 -13.34
CA LEU A 630 28.15 -8.35 -12.10
C LEU A 630 28.92 -7.12 -11.63
N VAL A 631 28.23 -5.99 -11.54
CA VAL A 631 28.81 -4.69 -11.18
C VAL A 631 28.05 -4.06 -10.02
N LYS A 632 28.72 -3.25 -9.20
CA LYS A 632 28.15 -2.67 -7.97
C LYS A 632 28.07 -1.16 -7.98
N THR A 633 28.66 -0.49 -8.97
CA THR A 633 28.65 0.98 -9.10
C THR A 633 28.29 1.44 -10.51
N THR A 634 27.76 2.66 -10.65
CA THR A 634 27.48 3.25 -11.97
C THR A 634 28.73 3.38 -12.85
N LYS A 635 29.90 3.64 -12.26
CA LYS A 635 31.18 3.69 -12.99
C LYS A 635 31.50 2.33 -13.64
N GLU A 636 31.30 1.25 -12.91
CA GLU A 636 31.48 -0.11 -13.43
C GLU A 636 30.41 -0.46 -14.48
N VAL A 637 29.17 0.01 -14.34
CA VAL A 637 28.14 -0.12 -15.39
C VAL A 637 28.61 0.53 -16.69
N ILE A 638 29.09 1.78 -16.63
CA ILE A 638 29.61 2.50 -17.80
C ILE A 638 30.79 1.76 -18.42
N GLY A 639 31.74 1.30 -17.58
CA GLY A 639 32.88 0.50 -18.05
C GLY A 639 32.45 -0.79 -18.74
N ALA A 640 31.50 -1.51 -18.16
CA ALA A 640 30.97 -2.75 -18.73
C ALA A 640 30.24 -2.54 -20.06
N ILE A 641 29.53 -1.42 -20.24
CA ILE A 641 28.92 -1.07 -21.53
C ILE A 641 30.00 -0.83 -22.59
N LYS A 642 31.04 -0.05 -22.27
CA LYS A 642 32.16 0.21 -23.20
C LYS A 642 32.91 -1.07 -23.57
N VAL A 643 33.13 -1.98 -22.62
CA VAL A 643 33.73 -3.30 -22.89
C VAL A 643 32.82 -4.15 -23.78
N ALA A 644 31.53 -4.24 -23.45
CA ALA A 644 30.56 -5.02 -24.23
C ALA A 644 30.38 -4.49 -25.67
N GLU A 645 30.57 -3.19 -25.89
CA GLU A 645 30.58 -2.60 -27.23
C GLU A 645 31.77 -3.06 -28.07
N LEU A 646 32.94 -3.24 -27.45
CA LEU A 646 34.17 -3.68 -28.12
C LEU A 646 34.23 -5.20 -28.29
N GLU A 647 33.84 -5.95 -27.25
CA GLU A 647 34.03 -7.41 -27.15
C GLU A 647 32.74 -8.20 -27.42
N GLY A 648 31.57 -7.56 -27.39
CA GLY A 648 30.28 -8.20 -27.62
C GLY A 648 29.75 -8.95 -26.40
N LEU A 649 29.37 -10.21 -26.60
CA LEU A 649 28.74 -11.06 -25.56
C LEU A 649 29.78 -11.67 -24.62
N SER A 650 29.38 -11.85 -23.35
CA SER A 650 30.19 -12.58 -22.36
C SER A 650 30.48 -14.02 -22.80
N VAL A 651 31.65 -14.54 -22.43
CA VAL A 651 32.07 -15.93 -22.69
C VAL A 651 31.06 -16.95 -22.15
N ASP A 652 30.38 -16.64 -21.04
CA ASP A 652 29.38 -17.54 -20.41
C ASP A 652 28.00 -17.50 -21.08
N PHE A 653 27.78 -16.59 -22.03
CA PHE A 653 26.48 -16.38 -22.66
C PHE A 653 25.96 -17.63 -23.39
N GLU A 654 26.80 -18.33 -24.16
CA GLU A 654 26.37 -19.50 -24.95
C GLU A 654 25.90 -20.66 -24.08
N ASN A 655 26.56 -20.89 -22.94
CA ASN A 655 26.12 -21.89 -21.97
C ASN A 655 24.76 -21.54 -21.37
N PHE A 656 24.55 -20.25 -21.08
CA PHE A 656 23.28 -19.74 -20.62
C PHE A 656 22.18 -19.91 -21.69
N TYR A 657 22.46 -19.52 -22.93
CA TYR A 657 21.52 -19.60 -24.06
C TYR A 657 21.08 -21.05 -24.31
N LYS A 658 22.04 -21.99 -24.40
CA LYS A 658 21.73 -23.44 -24.58
C LYS A 658 20.89 -24.00 -23.44
N ARG A 659 21.06 -23.49 -22.22
CA ARG A 659 20.32 -23.97 -21.05
C ARG A 659 18.90 -23.42 -20.97
N PHE A 660 18.69 -22.15 -21.32
CA PHE A 660 17.43 -21.45 -21.03
C PHE A 660 16.61 -21.05 -22.26
N CYS A 661 17.23 -20.92 -23.43
CA CYS A 661 16.60 -20.38 -24.65
C CYS A 661 16.47 -21.40 -25.79
N TYR A 662 16.90 -22.65 -25.61
CA TYR A 662 16.97 -23.65 -26.69
C TYR A 662 15.63 -24.00 -27.36
N LEU A 663 14.50 -23.73 -26.70
CA LEU A 663 13.18 -23.94 -27.27
C LEU A 663 12.68 -22.76 -28.09
N GLU A 664 13.28 -21.59 -27.99
CA GLU A 664 12.73 -20.35 -28.54
C GLU A 664 13.10 -20.20 -30.04
N CYS A 665 12.08 -20.04 -30.89
CA CYS A 665 12.26 -20.00 -32.34
C CYS A 665 11.14 -19.24 -33.08
N GLY A 666 10.38 -18.39 -32.39
CA GLY A 666 9.25 -17.68 -32.99
C GLY A 666 7.95 -18.49 -33.13
N LYS A 667 7.91 -19.73 -32.61
CA LYS A 667 6.80 -20.68 -32.77
C LYS A 667 6.27 -21.24 -31.44
N SER A 668 6.50 -20.55 -30.34
CA SER A 668 6.05 -20.96 -29.01
C SER A 668 4.52 -20.89 -28.91
N SER A 669 3.89 -19.84 -29.43
CA SER A 669 2.42 -19.70 -29.49
C SER A 669 1.75 -20.83 -30.28
N GLU A 670 2.34 -21.21 -31.42
CA GLU A 670 1.87 -22.32 -32.26
C GLU A 670 1.91 -23.65 -31.50
N ARG A 671 3.04 -23.97 -30.85
CA ARG A 671 3.22 -25.21 -30.09
C ARG A 671 2.19 -25.35 -28.97
N VAL A 672 1.93 -24.27 -28.24
CA VAL A 672 0.93 -24.25 -27.16
C VAL A 672 -0.45 -24.58 -27.71
N TRP A 673 -0.92 -23.88 -28.74
CA TRP A 673 -2.26 -24.12 -29.27
C TRP A 673 -2.39 -25.48 -29.96
N LYS A 674 -1.35 -25.94 -30.67
CA LYS A 674 -1.35 -27.30 -31.23
C LYS A 674 -1.52 -28.35 -30.14
N GLU A 675 -0.83 -28.23 -29.01
CA GLU A 675 -0.93 -29.19 -27.92
C GLU A 675 -2.29 -29.11 -27.19
N VAL A 676 -2.77 -27.89 -26.93
CA VAL A 676 -4.07 -27.67 -26.28
C VAL A 676 -5.22 -28.20 -27.13
N LEU A 677 -5.24 -27.90 -28.43
CA LEU A 677 -6.33 -28.27 -29.34
C LEU A 677 -6.31 -29.77 -29.69
N LYS A 678 -5.14 -30.42 -29.74
CA LYS A 678 -5.04 -31.90 -29.88
C LYS A 678 -5.78 -32.62 -28.77
N GLY A 679 -5.71 -32.11 -27.54
CA GLY A 679 -6.38 -32.69 -26.38
C GLY A 679 -7.91 -32.68 -26.47
N ASP A 680 -8.50 -31.84 -27.31
CA ASP A 680 -9.94 -31.70 -27.48
C ASP A 680 -10.50 -32.56 -28.64
N ILE A 681 -9.64 -33.10 -29.52
CA ILE A 681 -10.04 -34.03 -30.59
C ILE A 681 -10.23 -35.46 -30.03
N ASN A 682 -9.56 -35.77 -28.93
CA ASN A 682 -9.55 -37.09 -28.28
C ASN A 682 -10.42 -37.18 -27.01
N SER A 683 -11.26 -36.17 -26.74
CA SER A 683 -12.14 -36.07 -25.55
C SER A 683 -13.57 -35.74 -25.95
#